data_AF-A0AAD6CL53-F1
#
_entry.id   AF-A0AAD6CL53-F1
#
_cell.length_a   1.000
_cell.length_b   1.000
_cell.length_c   1.000
_cell.angle_alpha   90.00
_cell.angle_beta   90.00
_cell.angle_gamma   90.00
#
_symmetry.space_group_name_H-M   'P 1'
#
loop_
_entity.id
_entity.type
_entity.pdbx_description
1 polymer ?
#
loop_
_entity_poly.entity_id
_entity_poly.type
_entity_poly.pdbx_seq_one_letter_code
_entity_poly.pdbx_strand_id
1 'polypeptide(L)'
;MPGTNKVHIFGDLWLPDPNRELPRQELIYVRKLLNLIQGAGEQHLEEAKGLKGKILATQYKPAQANHKADLQTFPEWNLIEAFEVFRKKEVGWWKERGVTRPGEYLVRPSGRTNAAVACHLYNPTFSVDDPFDGETEDLTNPSVAQLNRAGFSTRNNCLLFDHLARRDISRHCKEIYPEDLFDIHEEFTFALRAAMKAKVEICWGANVRQRMLKRLDQEPLRLWGDFTGLTLYLELTSDKKSWKRFVIFVAHPQRFMYVKSDGERAQAWRRRFGASQDRALTLAAQLSGIQISSNFYVLDVRLPQNICVPRQTSARKNAWKGQAVAQLKEIFPEAILSTESSHRIRATKEDKAALLQVLGVLGKIETSRVSQTVNVPRATDDKTLRNLRSQKIVNFWHGLENLAYAFIPIADTKTYPLRKINAHTISCLSDKLPAELQKSDCWDWEDLPASLVEFIQVQDGLKFNKRKIMCRADLEVAFYLLQRCEGNPEVLDILTLAFAVLAAYGWMITRPRKPLIDNMLVLRESPNDVIARKCSGCNKEQLDDPFAYWSKSDPDCYALWYHFRSNCGRPECTTQNVSLLPLDNLVRYSRATQSGLEAKRLDRFEKWFLLHPEEFGVLPGLLKVKCQGEACQETRLVKSRWTAHATPRFVVAVHKCAKSLKRTNWVPSGYLTVHAGTLSVLWKRFHEHPGFEITEYPRRPDIYFNTSLSIAGRVAALIEAQRLLENTSIKRKRKASEMTVAEAR
;
A
#
# COMPACT_ATOMS: atom_id res chain seq x y z
N MET A 1 -54.05 2.64 -35.11
CA MET A 1 -53.13 1.93 -34.19
C MET A 1 -51.91 2.82 -34.00
N PRO A 2 -51.57 3.29 -32.80
CA PRO A 2 -50.41 4.14 -32.57
C PRO A 2 -49.16 3.35 -32.98
N GLY A 3 -48.48 3.80 -34.03
CA GLY A 3 -47.30 3.13 -34.59
C GLY A 3 -46.27 2.91 -33.49
N THR A 4 -45.77 1.68 -33.40
CA THR A 4 -44.76 1.29 -32.41
C THR A 4 -43.54 2.21 -32.55
N ASN A 5 -43.35 3.12 -31.58
CA ASN A 5 -42.26 4.10 -31.52
C ASN A 5 -40.89 3.45 -31.22
N LYS A 6 -40.65 2.21 -31.66
CA LYS A 6 -39.45 1.42 -31.35
C LYS A 6 -38.91 0.75 -32.60
N VAL A 7 -37.59 0.62 -32.66
CA VAL A 7 -36.84 -0.10 -33.69
C VAL A 7 -36.24 -1.36 -33.07
N HIS A 8 -36.43 -2.48 -33.76
CA HIS A 8 -35.78 -3.74 -33.41
C HIS A 8 -34.30 -3.70 -33.82
N ILE A 9 -33.42 -4.08 -32.89
CA ILE A 9 -31.99 -4.13 -33.14
C ILE A 9 -31.59 -5.58 -33.46
N PHE A 10 -31.66 -6.45 -32.45
CA PHE A 10 -31.31 -7.87 -32.56
C PHE A 10 -31.80 -8.62 -31.32
N GLY A 11 -32.10 -9.92 -31.44
CA GLY A 11 -32.63 -10.72 -30.33
C GLY A 11 -33.91 -10.11 -29.78
N ASP A 12 -33.97 -9.89 -28.46
CA ASP A 12 -35.10 -9.25 -27.78
C ASP A 12 -34.89 -7.73 -27.56
N LEU A 13 -33.84 -7.13 -28.15
CA LEU A 13 -33.52 -5.71 -27.96
C LEU A 13 -34.36 -4.80 -28.87
N TRP A 14 -35.18 -3.96 -28.25
CA TRP A 14 -35.95 -2.89 -28.88
C TRP A 14 -35.58 -1.54 -28.29
N LEU A 15 -35.17 -0.60 -29.14
CA LEU A 15 -34.83 0.78 -28.74
C LEU A 15 -35.88 1.77 -29.26
N PRO A 16 -36.05 2.95 -28.67
CA PRO A 16 -36.88 4.01 -29.24
C PRO A 16 -36.45 4.39 -30.66
N ASP A 17 -37.36 4.95 -31.47
CA ASP A 17 -37.03 5.42 -32.82
C ASP A 17 -35.88 6.45 -32.78
N PRO A 18 -34.70 6.13 -33.36
CA PRO A 18 -33.54 7.01 -33.28
C PRO A 18 -33.82 8.38 -33.90
N ASN A 19 -34.75 8.50 -34.86
CA ASN A 19 -35.11 9.78 -35.50
C ASN A 19 -35.67 10.82 -34.54
N ARG A 20 -36.18 10.36 -33.38
CA ARG A 20 -36.72 11.23 -32.33
C ARG A 20 -35.72 11.50 -31.21
N GLU A 21 -34.80 10.56 -30.98
CA GLU A 21 -33.89 10.61 -29.83
C GLU A 21 -32.50 11.17 -30.16
N LEU A 22 -32.06 11.07 -31.42
CA LEU A 22 -30.67 11.35 -31.79
C LEU A 22 -30.49 12.61 -32.65
N PRO A 23 -29.40 13.36 -32.46
CA PRO A 23 -29.01 14.43 -33.37
C PRO A 23 -28.76 13.94 -34.80
N ARG A 24 -28.99 14.81 -35.80
CA ARG A 24 -28.84 14.49 -37.24
C ARG A 24 -27.49 13.87 -37.62
N GLN A 25 -26.40 14.28 -36.97
CA GLN A 25 -25.07 13.74 -37.23
C GLN A 25 -24.91 12.30 -36.73
N GLU A 26 -25.40 11.99 -35.53
CA GLU A 26 -25.36 10.63 -34.98
C GLU A 26 -26.31 9.69 -35.74
N LEU A 27 -27.45 10.21 -36.22
CA LEU A 27 -28.41 9.47 -37.03
C LEU A 27 -27.82 8.84 -38.30
N ILE A 28 -26.93 9.55 -39.01
CA ILE A 28 -26.31 9.04 -40.23
C ILE A 28 -25.47 7.80 -39.90
N TYR A 29 -24.69 7.87 -38.83
CA TYR A 29 -23.84 6.77 -38.39
C TYR A 29 -24.66 5.59 -37.85
N VAL A 30 -25.66 5.86 -37.00
CA VAL A 30 -26.55 4.83 -36.46
C VAL A 30 -27.30 4.10 -37.57
N ARG A 31 -27.88 4.81 -38.55
CA ARG A 31 -28.58 4.17 -39.68
C ARG A 31 -27.65 3.26 -40.49
N LYS A 32 -26.41 3.68 -40.73
CA LYS A 32 -25.40 2.83 -41.40
C LYS A 32 -25.20 1.51 -40.66
N LEU A 33 -25.02 1.56 -39.34
CA LEU A 33 -24.80 0.37 -38.53
C LEU A 33 -26.07 -0.48 -38.36
N LEU A 34 -27.25 0.13 -38.24
CA LEU A 34 -28.52 -0.59 -38.16
C LEU A 34 -28.80 -1.40 -39.44
N ASN A 35 -28.51 -0.83 -40.61
CA ASN A 35 -28.64 -1.57 -41.88
C ASN A 35 -27.72 -2.80 -41.91
N LEU A 36 -26.49 -2.68 -41.40
CA LEU A 36 -25.57 -3.82 -41.27
C LEU A 36 -26.12 -4.87 -40.30
N ILE A 37 -26.68 -4.44 -39.17
CA ILE A 37 -27.25 -5.35 -38.16
C ILE A 37 -28.43 -6.13 -38.74
N GLN A 38 -29.40 -5.42 -39.33
CA GLN A 38 -30.65 -5.98 -39.83
C GLN A 38 -30.41 -6.92 -41.01
N GLY A 39 -29.58 -6.53 -41.98
CA GLY A 39 -29.28 -7.37 -43.14
C GLY A 39 -28.65 -8.72 -42.76
N ALA A 40 -27.80 -8.76 -41.74
CA ALA A 40 -27.23 -10.01 -41.23
C ALA A 40 -28.18 -10.76 -40.28
N GLY A 41 -29.05 -10.05 -39.56
CA GLY A 41 -30.07 -10.65 -38.70
C GLY A 41 -31.07 -11.51 -39.47
N GLU A 42 -31.49 -11.05 -40.65
CA GLU A 42 -32.39 -11.80 -41.54
C GLU A 42 -31.74 -13.10 -42.05
N GLN A 43 -30.47 -13.05 -42.46
CA GLN A 43 -29.70 -14.24 -42.86
C GLN A 43 -29.61 -15.27 -41.72
N HIS A 44 -29.39 -14.81 -40.49
CA HIS A 44 -29.32 -15.69 -39.32
C HIS A 44 -30.67 -16.29 -38.93
N LEU A 45 -31.77 -15.54 -39.08
CA LEU A 45 -33.10 -16.07 -38.81
C LEU A 45 -33.44 -17.20 -39.80
N GLU A 46 -33.02 -17.06 -41.06
CA GLU A 46 -33.18 -18.10 -42.08
C GLU A 46 -32.29 -19.33 -41.82
N GLU A 47 -31.03 -19.14 -41.41
CA GLU A 47 -30.16 -20.25 -40.96
C GLU A 47 -30.75 -21.02 -39.77
N ALA A 48 -31.31 -20.31 -38.79
CA ALA A 48 -31.93 -20.91 -37.60
C ALA A 48 -33.22 -21.67 -37.94
N LYS A 49 -34.04 -21.17 -38.87
CA LYS A 49 -35.22 -21.88 -39.40
C LYS A 49 -34.82 -23.13 -40.17
N GLY A 50 -33.78 -23.05 -41.01
CA GLY A 50 -33.23 -24.20 -41.76
C GLY A 50 -32.68 -25.31 -40.83
N LEU A 51 -32.07 -24.93 -39.71
CA LEU A 51 -31.59 -25.89 -38.70
C LEU A 51 -32.74 -26.56 -37.92
N LYS A 52 -33.77 -25.80 -37.53
CA LYS A 52 -34.99 -26.36 -36.91
C LYS A 52 -35.73 -27.30 -37.85
N GLY A 53 -35.79 -26.99 -39.14
CA GLY A 53 -36.37 -27.87 -40.16
C GLY A 53 -35.63 -29.21 -40.30
N LYS A 54 -34.30 -29.21 -40.22
CA LYS A 54 -33.48 -30.44 -40.23
C LYS A 54 -33.60 -31.27 -38.94
N ILE A 55 -33.71 -30.62 -37.78
CA ILE A 55 -33.87 -31.31 -36.48
C ILE A 55 -35.27 -31.94 -36.34
N LEU A 56 -36.32 -31.28 -36.85
CA LEU A 56 -37.67 -31.86 -36.90
C LEU A 56 -37.78 -33.02 -37.92
N ALA A 57 -37.02 -32.99 -39.01
CA ALA A 57 -36.99 -34.07 -39.99
C ALA A 57 -36.20 -35.31 -39.54
N THR A 58 -35.36 -35.21 -38.50
CA THR A 58 -34.53 -36.32 -37.99
C THR A 58 -35.14 -37.09 -36.82
N GLN A 59 -36.33 -36.71 -36.34
CA GLN A 59 -37.02 -37.44 -35.25
C GLN A 59 -38.01 -38.53 -35.68
N TYR A 60 -38.22 -38.77 -36.98
CA TYR A 60 -39.01 -39.92 -37.45
C TYR A 60 -38.50 -40.45 -38.79
N LYS A 61 -37.64 -41.48 -38.75
CA LYS A 61 -37.56 -42.61 -39.70
C LYS A 61 -36.42 -43.57 -39.30
N PRO A 62 -36.67 -44.88 -39.17
CA PRO A 62 -35.59 -45.85 -39.02
C PRO A 62 -34.98 -46.17 -40.40
N ALA A 63 -33.66 -46.34 -40.38
CA ALA A 63 -32.73 -46.90 -41.36
C ALA A 63 -33.26 -47.26 -42.77
N GLN A 64 -32.63 -46.67 -43.80
CA GLN A 64 -32.06 -47.40 -44.94
C GLN A 64 -31.09 -46.51 -45.75
N ALA A 65 -30.18 -47.19 -46.44
CA ALA A 65 -28.84 -46.74 -46.84
C ALA A 65 -28.74 -45.93 -48.15
N ASN A 66 -27.56 -45.32 -48.31
CA ASN A 66 -26.86 -44.93 -49.55
C ASN A 66 -27.43 -43.78 -50.40
N HIS A 67 -26.81 -42.60 -50.36
CA HIS A 67 -26.01 -42.07 -51.48
C HIS A 67 -25.25 -40.78 -51.14
N LYS A 68 -24.05 -40.68 -51.71
CA LYS A 68 -23.11 -39.55 -51.75
C LYS A 68 -23.74 -38.23 -52.21
N ALA A 69 -23.29 -37.10 -51.64
CA ALA A 69 -22.67 -36.00 -52.40
C ALA A 69 -22.14 -34.91 -51.46
N ASP A 70 -20.91 -34.48 -51.77
CA ASP A 70 -20.12 -33.35 -51.27
C ASP A 70 -20.86 -32.26 -50.48
N LEU A 71 -20.69 -32.31 -49.16
CA LEU A 71 -20.46 -31.11 -48.37
C LEU A 71 -19.10 -31.33 -47.73
N GLN A 72 -18.09 -30.58 -48.19
CA GLN A 72 -16.82 -30.40 -47.48
C GLN A 72 -17.16 -29.85 -46.09
N THR A 73 -17.47 -30.76 -45.18
CA THR A 73 -17.61 -30.53 -43.76
C THR A 73 -16.19 -30.33 -43.29
N PHE A 74 -15.78 -29.07 -43.15
CA PHE A 74 -14.62 -28.74 -42.35
C PHE A 74 -14.77 -29.53 -41.03
N PRO A 75 -13.76 -30.32 -40.63
CA PRO A 75 -13.85 -31.08 -39.39
C PRO A 75 -14.25 -30.11 -38.27
N GLU A 76 -15.35 -30.44 -37.59
CA GLU A 76 -15.94 -29.59 -36.57
C GLU A 76 -14.85 -29.24 -35.54
N TRP A 77 -14.54 -27.95 -35.38
CA TRP A 77 -13.46 -27.51 -34.52
C TRP A 77 -13.69 -28.03 -33.10
N ASN A 78 -12.80 -28.92 -32.65
CA ASN A 78 -12.93 -29.61 -31.38
C ASN A 78 -12.19 -28.84 -30.27
N LEU A 79 -12.95 -28.29 -29.32
CA LEU A 79 -12.41 -27.51 -28.20
C LEU A 79 -11.37 -28.28 -27.37
N ILE A 80 -11.60 -29.57 -27.14
CA ILE A 80 -10.72 -30.39 -26.30
C ILE A 80 -9.38 -30.60 -27.01
N GLU A 81 -9.42 -31.01 -28.28
CA GLU A 81 -8.21 -31.22 -29.08
C GLU A 81 -7.43 -29.91 -29.28
N ALA A 82 -8.12 -28.81 -29.58
CA ALA A 82 -7.50 -27.51 -29.73
C ALA A 82 -6.84 -27.01 -28.44
N PHE A 83 -7.47 -27.23 -27.28
CA PHE A 83 -6.89 -26.90 -25.99
C PHE A 83 -5.67 -27.76 -25.67
N GLU A 84 -5.68 -29.04 -26.03
CA GLU A 84 -4.53 -29.93 -25.86
C GLU A 84 -3.33 -29.51 -26.72
N VAL A 85 -3.57 -29.07 -27.96
CA VAL A 85 -2.54 -28.50 -28.82
C VAL A 85 -1.97 -27.22 -28.21
N PHE A 86 -2.84 -26.31 -27.76
CA PHE A 86 -2.44 -25.09 -27.06
C PHE A 86 -1.60 -25.40 -25.82
N ARG A 87 -2.04 -26.35 -24.98
CA ARG A 87 -1.33 -26.76 -23.76
C ARG A 87 0.07 -27.27 -24.07
N LYS A 88 0.23 -28.09 -25.11
CA LYS A 88 1.54 -28.59 -25.55
C LYS A 88 2.44 -27.46 -26.03
N LYS A 89 1.91 -26.52 -26.84
CA LYS A 89 2.67 -25.37 -27.33
C LYS A 89 3.17 -24.48 -26.20
N GLU A 90 2.29 -24.14 -25.27
CA GLU A 90 2.61 -23.24 -24.16
C GLU A 90 3.61 -23.87 -23.18
N VAL A 91 3.40 -25.14 -22.79
CA VAL A 91 4.34 -25.87 -21.93
C VAL A 91 5.70 -26.05 -22.63
N GLY A 92 5.69 -26.31 -23.94
CA GLY A 92 6.89 -26.36 -24.77
C GLY A 92 7.68 -25.05 -24.72
N TRP A 93 6.99 -23.91 -24.87
CA TRP A 93 7.61 -22.58 -24.83
C TRP A 93 8.39 -22.30 -23.54
N TRP A 94 7.83 -22.69 -22.38
CA TRP A 94 8.53 -22.57 -21.09
C TRP A 94 9.72 -23.53 -20.99
N LYS A 95 9.53 -24.80 -21.41
CA LYS A 95 10.56 -25.84 -21.35
C LYS A 95 11.78 -25.49 -22.20
N GLU A 96 11.57 -24.92 -23.39
CA GLU A 96 12.64 -24.43 -24.28
C GLU A 96 13.52 -23.35 -23.64
N ARG A 97 12.98 -22.62 -22.65
CA ARG A 97 13.67 -21.56 -21.90
C ARG A 97 14.17 -22.03 -20.53
N GLY A 98 14.25 -23.34 -20.32
CA GLY A 98 14.82 -23.94 -19.12
C GLY A 98 13.89 -23.96 -17.90
N VAL A 99 12.65 -23.48 -18.02
CA VAL A 99 11.71 -23.41 -16.89
C VAL A 99 10.58 -24.41 -17.07
N THR A 100 10.35 -25.23 -16.04
CA THR A 100 9.21 -26.15 -16.03
C THR A 100 8.04 -25.49 -15.30
N ARG A 101 6.96 -25.20 -16.02
CA ARG A 101 5.69 -24.76 -15.44
C ARG A 101 4.65 -25.87 -15.52
N PRO A 102 3.86 -26.12 -14.46
CA PRO A 102 2.78 -27.11 -14.49
C PRO A 102 1.80 -26.83 -15.62
N GLY A 103 1.52 -27.86 -16.44
CA GLY A 103 0.52 -27.80 -17.49
C GLY A 103 -0.90 -27.79 -16.92
N GLU A 104 -1.08 -28.28 -15.71
CA GLU A 104 -2.32 -28.33 -14.94
C GLU A 104 -2.79 -26.95 -14.47
N TYR A 105 -1.90 -25.95 -14.50
CA TYR A 105 -2.30 -24.55 -14.28
C TYR A 105 -2.90 -23.90 -15.53
N LEU A 106 -2.94 -24.61 -16.66
CA LEU A 106 -3.68 -24.18 -17.84
C LEU A 106 -5.14 -24.62 -17.70
N VAL A 107 -6.05 -23.67 -17.92
CA VAL A 107 -7.48 -23.82 -17.63
C VAL A 107 -8.27 -23.78 -18.94
N ARG A 108 -9.05 -24.82 -19.18
CA ARG A 108 -9.86 -24.98 -20.37
C ARG A 108 -11.11 -24.09 -20.31
N PRO A 109 -11.56 -23.53 -21.43
CA PRO A 109 -12.88 -22.91 -21.54
C PRO A 109 -14.00 -23.83 -21.06
N SER A 110 -15.00 -23.26 -20.39
CA SER A 110 -16.19 -23.99 -19.91
C SER A 110 -17.42 -23.62 -20.73
N GLY A 111 -18.26 -24.61 -21.03
CA GLY A 111 -19.46 -24.43 -21.83
C GLY A 111 -19.28 -24.86 -23.28
N ARG A 112 -20.35 -24.74 -24.08
CA ARG A 112 -20.38 -25.22 -25.45
C ARG A 112 -20.02 -24.10 -26.42
N THR A 113 -19.36 -24.42 -27.52
CA THR A 113 -19.07 -23.46 -28.61
C THR A 113 -20.34 -22.93 -29.27
N ASN A 114 -21.47 -23.64 -29.15
CA ASN A 114 -22.79 -23.17 -29.62
C ASN A 114 -23.57 -22.33 -28.60
N ALA A 115 -22.94 -21.89 -27.50
CA ALA A 115 -23.51 -20.99 -26.52
C ALA A 115 -24.05 -19.69 -27.15
N ALA A 116 -25.09 -19.11 -26.56
CA ALA A 116 -25.68 -17.85 -27.04
C ALA A 116 -24.79 -16.64 -26.72
N VAL A 117 -24.13 -16.67 -25.56
CA VAL A 117 -23.24 -15.61 -25.07
C VAL A 117 -21.88 -16.17 -24.67
N ALA A 118 -20.85 -15.38 -24.91
CA ALA A 118 -19.48 -15.62 -24.48
C ALA A 118 -19.09 -14.67 -23.34
N CYS A 119 -18.49 -15.18 -22.28
CA CYS A 119 -17.90 -14.41 -21.19
C CYS A 119 -16.38 -14.54 -21.27
N HIS A 120 -15.72 -13.44 -21.61
CA HIS A 120 -14.29 -13.37 -21.86
C HIS A 120 -13.60 -12.58 -20.75
N LEU A 121 -12.86 -13.28 -19.90
CA LEU A 121 -12.06 -12.72 -18.80
C LEU A 121 -10.59 -12.59 -19.20
N TYR A 122 -9.74 -12.05 -18.33
CA TYR A 122 -8.33 -11.82 -18.68
C TYR A 122 -7.45 -13.05 -18.45
N ASN A 123 -7.42 -13.58 -17.23
CA ASN A 123 -6.69 -14.80 -16.89
C ASN A 123 -7.25 -15.40 -15.59
N PRO A 124 -7.24 -16.72 -15.42
CA PRO A 124 -7.59 -17.34 -14.16
C PRO A 124 -6.48 -17.03 -13.14
N THR A 125 -6.83 -16.92 -11.87
CA THR A 125 -5.85 -16.62 -10.80
C THR A 125 -5.75 -17.80 -9.83
N PHE A 126 -4.74 -17.77 -8.96
CA PHE A 126 -4.62 -18.69 -7.83
C PHE A 126 -5.65 -18.44 -6.71
N SER A 127 -6.70 -17.64 -6.96
CA SER A 127 -7.74 -17.36 -5.97
C SER A 127 -8.82 -18.45 -5.91
N VAL A 128 -8.42 -19.71 -6.01
CA VAL A 128 -9.28 -20.90 -6.09
C VAL A 128 -8.91 -21.93 -5.03
N ASP A 129 -9.82 -22.83 -4.70
CA ASP A 129 -9.54 -23.83 -3.66
C ASP A 129 -8.59 -24.93 -4.17
N ASP A 130 -8.72 -25.29 -5.45
CA ASP A 130 -7.81 -26.20 -6.14
C ASP A 130 -7.23 -25.56 -7.43
N PRO A 131 -5.91 -25.31 -7.51
CA PRO A 131 -5.30 -24.74 -8.71
C PRO A 131 -5.17 -25.74 -9.85
N PHE A 132 -5.42 -27.03 -9.60
CA PHE A 132 -5.38 -28.10 -10.59
C PHE A 132 -6.75 -28.36 -11.24
N ASP A 133 -7.80 -27.67 -10.78
CA ASP A 133 -9.06 -27.66 -11.50
C ASP A 133 -8.86 -27.03 -12.88
N GLY A 134 -9.16 -27.82 -13.91
CA GLY A 134 -8.79 -27.57 -15.30
C GLY A 134 -9.85 -26.84 -16.10
N GLU A 135 -10.90 -26.32 -15.46
CA GLU A 135 -12.01 -25.63 -16.14
C GLU A 135 -12.21 -24.19 -15.67
N THR A 136 -12.69 -23.33 -16.57
CA THR A 136 -12.87 -21.89 -16.32
C THR A 136 -14.02 -21.63 -15.34
N GLU A 137 -15.09 -22.43 -15.40
CA GLU A 137 -16.25 -22.32 -14.49
C GLU A 137 -15.99 -22.96 -13.11
N ASP A 138 -14.92 -22.53 -12.45
CA ASP A 138 -14.59 -22.89 -11.07
C ASP A 138 -15.32 -21.94 -10.09
N LEU A 139 -16.38 -22.42 -9.44
CA LEU A 139 -17.18 -21.62 -8.49
C LEU A 139 -16.45 -21.31 -7.18
N THR A 140 -15.28 -21.90 -6.93
CA THR A 140 -14.41 -21.50 -5.81
C THR A 140 -13.64 -20.21 -6.15
N ASN A 141 -13.54 -19.87 -7.43
CA ASN A 141 -13.07 -18.57 -7.88
C ASN A 141 -14.12 -17.49 -7.60
N PRO A 142 -13.79 -16.43 -6.83
CA PRO A 142 -14.73 -15.38 -6.49
C PRO A 142 -15.40 -14.71 -7.69
N SER A 143 -14.64 -14.48 -8.77
CA SER A 143 -15.13 -13.73 -9.94
C SER A 143 -16.07 -14.58 -10.78
N VAL A 144 -15.72 -15.86 -10.97
CA VAL A 144 -16.55 -16.82 -11.69
C VAL A 144 -17.85 -17.09 -10.92
N ALA A 145 -17.78 -17.26 -9.59
CA ALA A 145 -18.97 -17.39 -8.75
C ALA A 145 -19.92 -16.19 -8.90
N GLN A 146 -19.36 -14.98 -9.04
CA GLN A 146 -20.15 -13.76 -9.23
C GLN A 146 -20.80 -13.70 -10.63
N LEU A 147 -20.09 -14.11 -11.69
CA LEU A 147 -20.67 -14.27 -13.03
C LEU A 147 -21.85 -15.25 -13.00
N ASN A 148 -21.63 -16.42 -12.41
CA ASN A 148 -22.63 -17.48 -12.32
C ASN A 148 -23.89 -16.97 -11.59
N ARG A 149 -23.75 -16.30 -10.45
CA ARG A 149 -24.87 -15.69 -9.70
C ARG A 149 -25.57 -14.54 -10.44
N ALA A 150 -24.85 -13.80 -11.27
CA ALA A 150 -25.43 -12.79 -12.16
C ALA A 150 -26.23 -13.42 -13.31
N GLY A 151 -26.18 -14.74 -13.50
CA GLY A 151 -26.86 -15.47 -14.57
C GLY A 151 -25.95 -15.88 -15.72
N PHE A 152 -24.65 -15.59 -15.68
CA PHE A 152 -23.70 -15.95 -16.72
C PHE A 152 -22.98 -17.24 -16.35
N SER A 153 -23.56 -18.37 -16.76
CA SER A 153 -23.09 -19.72 -16.43
C SER A 153 -23.28 -20.69 -17.59
N THR A 154 -22.56 -21.81 -17.58
CA THR A 154 -22.74 -22.85 -18.62
C THR A 154 -24.16 -23.42 -18.63
N ARG A 155 -24.82 -23.46 -17.45
CA ARG A 155 -26.22 -23.85 -17.29
C ARG A 155 -27.19 -22.91 -17.99
N ASN A 156 -26.82 -21.64 -18.12
CA ASN A 156 -27.58 -20.61 -18.83
C ASN A 156 -27.00 -20.34 -20.23
N ASN A 157 -26.51 -21.39 -20.88
CA ASN A 157 -26.02 -21.36 -22.26
C ASN A 157 -24.92 -20.31 -22.52
N CYS A 158 -24.00 -20.14 -21.56
CA CYS A 158 -22.82 -19.29 -21.69
C CYS A 158 -21.55 -20.12 -21.97
N LEU A 159 -20.65 -19.57 -22.77
CA LEU A 159 -19.27 -20.03 -22.93
C LEU A 159 -18.35 -19.11 -22.11
N LEU A 160 -17.61 -19.66 -21.14
CA LEU A 160 -16.69 -18.92 -20.28
C LEU A 160 -15.26 -19.25 -20.68
N PHE A 161 -14.44 -18.24 -20.93
CA PHE A 161 -13.02 -18.41 -21.22
C PHE A 161 -12.20 -17.19 -20.80
N ASP A 162 -10.90 -17.39 -20.67
CA ASP A 162 -9.92 -16.36 -20.38
C ASP A 162 -9.07 -16.06 -21.61
N HIS A 163 -8.63 -14.80 -21.74
CA HIS A 163 -7.70 -14.37 -22.78
C HIS A 163 -6.34 -15.08 -22.64
N LEU A 164 -5.88 -15.22 -21.41
CA LEU A 164 -4.74 -16.05 -21.02
C LEU A 164 -5.27 -17.23 -20.23
N ALA A 165 -5.34 -18.39 -20.86
CA ALA A 165 -5.78 -19.64 -20.23
C ALA A 165 -4.83 -20.20 -19.15
N ARG A 166 -3.98 -19.40 -18.49
CA ARG A 166 -3.04 -19.83 -17.44
C ARG A 166 -3.33 -19.18 -16.09
N ARG A 167 -3.37 -20.00 -15.03
CA ARG A 167 -3.41 -19.54 -13.64
C ARG A 167 -2.13 -18.79 -13.31
N ASP A 168 -2.27 -17.50 -13.08
CA ASP A 168 -1.14 -16.65 -12.71
C ASP A 168 -1.59 -15.34 -12.04
N ILE A 169 -0.62 -14.51 -11.66
CA ILE A 169 -0.84 -13.16 -11.15
C ILE A 169 -1.07 -12.24 -12.35
N SER A 170 -2.30 -11.73 -12.52
CA SER A 170 -2.71 -10.92 -13.67
C SER A 170 -1.79 -9.73 -13.95
N ARG A 171 -1.27 -9.09 -12.90
CA ARG A 171 -0.33 -7.99 -13.02
C ARG A 171 0.98 -8.42 -13.68
N HIS A 172 1.51 -9.56 -13.28
CA HIS A 172 2.75 -10.13 -13.80
C HIS A 172 2.58 -10.55 -15.25
N CYS A 173 1.48 -11.23 -15.60
CA CYS A 173 1.18 -11.53 -17.00
C CYS A 173 1.20 -10.27 -17.87
N LYS A 174 0.53 -9.20 -17.42
CA LYS A 174 0.47 -7.95 -18.16
C LYS A 174 1.84 -7.27 -18.35
N GLU A 175 2.67 -7.29 -17.30
CA GLU A 175 3.92 -6.53 -17.27
C GLU A 175 5.11 -7.29 -17.87
N ILE A 176 5.07 -8.64 -17.90
CA ILE A 176 6.24 -9.47 -18.18
C ILE A 176 6.07 -10.35 -19.41
N TYR A 177 4.86 -10.85 -19.69
CA TYR A 177 4.71 -11.83 -20.76
C TYR A 177 5.12 -11.20 -22.09
N PRO A 178 6.09 -11.80 -22.81
CA PRO A 178 6.50 -11.31 -24.12
C PRO A 178 5.40 -11.60 -25.16
N GLU A 179 5.41 -10.87 -26.27
CA GLU A 179 4.35 -11.00 -27.29
C GLU A 179 4.32 -12.39 -27.93
N ASP A 180 5.45 -13.10 -28.05
CA ASP A 180 5.49 -14.47 -28.59
C ASP A 180 4.74 -15.47 -27.69
N LEU A 181 4.79 -15.30 -26.37
CA LEU A 181 3.98 -16.08 -25.43
C LEU A 181 2.50 -15.66 -25.49
N PHE A 182 2.21 -14.37 -25.62
CA PHE A 182 0.83 -13.90 -25.85
C PHE A 182 0.24 -14.47 -27.14
N ASP A 183 1.03 -14.54 -28.21
CA ASP A 183 0.59 -15.04 -29.51
C ASP A 183 0.15 -16.51 -29.41
N ILE A 184 0.79 -17.35 -28.59
CA ILE A 184 0.35 -18.74 -28.33
C ILE A 184 -1.05 -18.76 -27.70
N HIS A 185 -1.30 -17.91 -26.70
CA HIS A 185 -2.60 -17.80 -26.04
C HIS A 185 -3.67 -17.21 -26.97
N GLU A 186 -3.29 -16.22 -27.76
CA GLU A 186 -4.20 -15.54 -28.68
C GLU A 186 -4.53 -16.41 -29.89
N GLU A 187 -3.61 -17.20 -30.43
CA GLU A 187 -3.89 -18.18 -31.48
C GLU A 187 -5.04 -19.11 -31.05
N PHE A 188 -4.95 -19.66 -29.84
CA PHE A 188 -6.01 -20.48 -29.26
C PHE A 188 -7.30 -19.69 -29.04
N THR A 189 -7.21 -18.52 -28.41
CA THR A 189 -8.38 -17.70 -28.07
C THR A 189 -9.13 -17.23 -29.31
N PHE A 190 -8.44 -16.81 -30.36
CA PHE A 190 -9.07 -16.38 -31.61
C PHE A 190 -9.57 -17.55 -32.45
N ALA A 191 -8.93 -18.72 -32.39
CA ALA A 191 -9.49 -19.95 -32.96
C ALA A 191 -10.82 -20.33 -32.27
N LEU A 192 -10.86 -20.27 -30.94
CA LEU A 192 -12.10 -20.46 -30.17
C LEU A 192 -13.17 -19.42 -30.56
N ARG A 193 -12.81 -18.14 -30.65
CA ARG A 193 -13.75 -17.07 -31.03
C ARG A 193 -14.25 -17.18 -32.47
N ALA A 194 -13.47 -17.79 -33.35
CA ALA A 194 -13.88 -18.11 -34.72
C ALA A 194 -14.85 -19.30 -34.75
N ALA A 195 -14.60 -20.32 -33.92
CA ALA A 195 -15.44 -21.51 -33.82
C ALA A 195 -16.74 -21.30 -33.03
N MET A 196 -16.77 -20.36 -32.08
CA MET A 196 -17.95 -20.13 -31.24
C MET A 196 -19.08 -19.45 -32.02
N LYS A 197 -20.31 -19.94 -31.83
CA LYS A 197 -21.54 -19.40 -32.43
C LYS A 197 -22.15 -18.24 -31.66
N ALA A 198 -21.65 -17.96 -30.44
CA ALA A 198 -22.12 -16.86 -29.61
C ALA A 198 -22.08 -15.54 -30.40
N LYS A 199 -23.21 -14.82 -30.45
CA LYS A 199 -23.32 -13.54 -31.16
C LYS A 199 -23.06 -12.35 -30.25
N VAL A 200 -23.07 -12.58 -28.94
CA VAL A 200 -22.75 -11.59 -27.92
C VAL A 200 -21.53 -12.09 -27.15
N GLU A 201 -20.54 -11.22 -26.97
CA GLU A 201 -19.38 -11.46 -26.12
C GLU A 201 -19.21 -10.32 -25.12
N ILE A 202 -19.12 -10.71 -23.86
CA ILE A 202 -18.94 -9.80 -22.73
C ILE A 202 -17.49 -9.90 -22.28
N CYS A 203 -16.77 -8.80 -22.44
CA CYS A 203 -15.37 -8.70 -22.05
C CYS A 203 -15.28 -8.06 -20.66
N TRP A 204 -14.82 -8.84 -19.68
CA TRP A 204 -14.81 -8.47 -18.27
C TRP A 204 -13.47 -7.85 -17.86
N GLY A 205 -13.41 -6.52 -17.76
CA GLY A 205 -12.28 -5.80 -17.21
C GLY A 205 -11.39 -5.09 -18.24
N ALA A 206 -10.50 -4.23 -17.73
CA ALA A 206 -9.72 -3.32 -18.56
C ALA A 206 -8.63 -4.02 -19.39
N ASN A 207 -8.01 -5.08 -18.88
CA ASN A 207 -6.91 -5.75 -19.59
C ASN A 207 -7.40 -6.49 -20.84
N VAL A 208 -8.50 -7.25 -20.74
CA VAL A 208 -9.13 -7.89 -21.91
C VAL A 208 -9.65 -6.83 -22.89
N ARG A 209 -10.27 -5.74 -22.40
CA ARG A 209 -10.69 -4.62 -23.27
C ARG A 209 -9.53 -4.07 -24.09
N GLN A 210 -8.39 -3.81 -23.46
CA GLN A 210 -7.21 -3.27 -24.15
C GLN A 210 -6.70 -4.21 -25.25
N ARG A 211 -6.62 -5.53 -24.99
CA ARG A 211 -6.19 -6.52 -25.99
C ARG A 211 -7.20 -6.65 -27.14
N MET A 212 -8.49 -6.69 -26.82
CA MET A 212 -9.56 -6.81 -27.82
C MET A 212 -9.60 -5.60 -28.75
N LEU A 213 -9.50 -4.38 -28.22
CA LEU A 213 -9.41 -3.16 -29.04
C LEU A 213 -8.12 -3.09 -29.87
N LYS A 214 -7.03 -3.75 -29.45
CA LYS A 214 -5.78 -3.84 -30.21
C LYS A 214 -5.88 -4.84 -31.37
N ARG A 215 -6.61 -5.95 -31.19
CA ARG A 215 -6.59 -7.11 -32.10
C ARG A 215 -7.80 -7.20 -33.03
N LEU A 216 -8.88 -6.47 -32.76
CA LEU A 216 -10.12 -6.56 -33.53
C LEU A 216 -10.45 -5.25 -34.22
N ASP A 217 -10.96 -5.38 -35.45
CA ASP A 217 -11.61 -4.28 -36.15
C ASP A 217 -13.07 -4.20 -35.68
N GLN A 218 -13.38 -3.14 -34.94
CA GLN A 218 -14.68 -2.96 -34.30
C GLN A 218 -15.23 -1.55 -34.48
N GLU A 219 -16.51 -1.45 -34.82
CA GLU A 219 -17.21 -0.17 -34.93
C GLU A 219 -18.04 0.11 -33.66
N PRO A 220 -17.84 1.27 -32.99
CA PRO A 220 -18.55 1.62 -31.77
C PRO A 220 -19.94 2.21 -32.04
N LEU A 221 -21.01 1.48 -31.70
CA LEU A 221 -22.38 1.97 -31.69
C LEU A 221 -22.75 2.52 -30.31
N ARG A 222 -22.87 3.84 -30.18
CA ARG A 222 -23.44 4.48 -28.98
C ARG A 222 -24.93 4.20 -28.92
N LEU A 223 -25.41 3.74 -27.76
CA LEU A 223 -26.81 3.42 -27.55
C LEU A 223 -27.60 4.59 -26.96
N TRP A 224 -28.91 4.55 -27.15
CA TRP A 224 -29.88 5.58 -26.72
C TRP A 224 -31.06 4.96 -25.97
N GLY A 225 -32.00 5.79 -25.52
CA GLY A 225 -33.12 5.37 -24.67
C GLY A 225 -32.65 4.82 -23.32
N ASP A 226 -33.18 3.67 -22.90
CA ASP A 226 -32.85 3.04 -21.61
C ASP A 226 -31.37 2.65 -21.47
N PHE A 227 -30.68 2.49 -22.60
CA PHE A 227 -29.26 2.13 -22.68
C PHE A 227 -28.35 3.33 -22.96
N THR A 228 -28.85 4.55 -22.81
CA THR A 228 -28.06 5.78 -22.97
C THR A 228 -26.81 5.76 -22.08
N GLY A 229 -25.67 6.09 -22.70
CA GLY A 229 -24.34 6.09 -22.07
C GLY A 229 -23.58 4.76 -22.21
N LEU A 230 -24.18 3.74 -22.84
CA LEU A 230 -23.48 2.51 -23.22
C LEU A 230 -22.99 2.57 -24.66
N THR A 231 -21.89 1.87 -24.93
CA THR A 231 -21.36 1.65 -26.28
C THR A 231 -21.31 0.15 -26.56
N LEU A 232 -21.99 -0.25 -27.62
CA LEU A 232 -21.97 -1.60 -28.18
C LEU A 232 -20.93 -1.64 -29.31
N TYR A 233 -19.98 -2.56 -29.27
CA TYR A 233 -18.97 -2.66 -30.33
C TYR A 233 -19.38 -3.75 -31.32
N LEU A 234 -19.37 -3.46 -32.61
CA LEU A 234 -19.64 -4.43 -33.66
C LEU A 234 -18.33 -4.92 -34.24
N GLU A 235 -17.98 -6.18 -34.00
CA GLU A 235 -16.91 -6.86 -34.74
C GLU A 235 -17.41 -7.11 -36.17
N LEU A 236 -16.72 -6.55 -37.16
CA LEU A 236 -17.08 -6.71 -38.56
C LEU A 236 -16.42 -7.97 -39.16
N THR A 237 -17.03 -8.50 -40.22
CA THR A 237 -16.34 -9.48 -41.08
C THR A 237 -15.18 -8.82 -41.82
N SER A 238 -14.22 -9.62 -42.30
CA SER A 238 -13.03 -9.09 -42.97
C SER A 238 -13.34 -8.22 -44.20
N ASP A 239 -14.48 -8.44 -44.85
CA ASP A 239 -14.98 -7.64 -45.98
C ASP A 239 -15.76 -6.38 -45.56
N LYS A 240 -16.00 -6.19 -44.27
CA LYS A 240 -16.77 -5.09 -43.65
C LYS A 240 -18.21 -4.96 -44.15
N LYS A 241 -18.77 -6.00 -44.77
CA LYS A 241 -20.14 -6.00 -45.30
C LYS A 241 -21.16 -6.55 -44.34
N SER A 242 -20.71 -7.30 -43.33
CA SER A 242 -21.56 -7.85 -42.28
C SER A 242 -20.87 -7.73 -40.93
N TRP A 243 -21.62 -7.98 -39.85
CA TRP A 243 -21.07 -8.06 -38.51
C TRP A 243 -21.02 -9.53 -38.07
N LYS A 244 -20.01 -9.85 -37.26
CA LYS A 244 -19.77 -11.19 -36.73
C LYS A 244 -20.30 -11.33 -35.31
N ARG A 245 -20.06 -10.31 -34.49
CA ARG A 245 -20.32 -10.34 -33.04
C ARG A 245 -20.58 -8.96 -32.44
N PHE A 246 -21.47 -8.90 -31.47
CA PHE A 246 -21.60 -7.79 -30.54
C PHE A 246 -20.63 -7.98 -29.37
N VAL A 247 -19.78 -6.99 -29.12
CA VAL A 247 -18.82 -6.99 -28.03
C VAL A 247 -19.19 -5.90 -27.03
N ILE A 248 -19.31 -6.30 -25.76
CA ILE A 248 -19.71 -5.44 -24.66
C ILE A 248 -18.61 -5.44 -23.62
N PHE A 249 -18.02 -4.28 -23.35
CA PHE A 249 -17.01 -4.13 -22.31
C PHE A 249 -17.66 -3.75 -20.99
N VAL A 250 -17.41 -4.55 -19.96
CA VAL A 250 -17.94 -4.33 -18.61
C VAL A 250 -16.81 -4.30 -17.58
N ALA A 251 -17.10 -3.81 -16.38
CA ALA A 251 -16.12 -3.84 -15.31
C ALA A 251 -15.88 -5.28 -14.84
N HIS A 252 -14.65 -5.58 -14.43
CA HIS A 252 -14.28 -6.89 -13.89
C HIS A 252 -15.09 -7.17 -12.60
N PRO A 253 -15.56 -8.41 -12.36
CA PRO A 253 -16.40 -8.75 -11.19
C PRO A 253 -15.75 -8.36 -9.86
N GLN A 254 -14.44 -8.61 -9.73
CA GLN A 254 -13.65 -8.23 -8.57
C GLN A 254 -13.78 -6.76 -8.15
N ARG A 255 -14.09 -5.83 -9.07
CA ARG A 255 -14.34 -4.42 -8.76
C ARG A 255 -15.45 -4.26 -7.71
N PHE A 256 -16.46 -5.12 -7.76
CA PHE A 256 -17.63 -5.07 -6.89
C PHE A 256 -17.45 -5.85 -5.58
N MET A 257 -16.34 -6.58 -5.42
CA MET A 257 -16.02 -7.31 -4.19
C MET A 257 -15.34 -6.44 -3.14
N TYR A 258 -14.71 -5.33 -3.55
CA TYR A 258 -13.94 -4.47 -2.64
C TYR A 258 -14.80 -3.63 -1.68
N VAL A 259 -16.11 -3.58 -1.90
CA VAL A 259 -17.06 -2.88 -1.05
C VAL A 259 -17.66 -3.88 -0.06
N LYS A 260 -17.08 -3.96 1.16
CA LYS A 260 -17.36 -5.03 2.13
C LYS A 260 -18.57 -4.80 3.03
N SER A 261 -19.28 -3.69 2.89
CA SER A 261 -20.46 -3.35 3.68
C SER A 261 -21.71 -3.31 2.83
N ASP A 262 -22.87 -3.35 3.49
CA ASP A 262 -24.19 -3.09 2.89
C ASP A 262 -24.81 -1.78 3.37
N GLY A 263 -23.99 -0.92 4.00
CA GLY A 263 -24.43 0.40 4.45
C GLY A 263 -24.71 1.35 3.30
N GLU A 264 -25.32 2.49 3.58
CA GLU A 264 -25.81 3.43 2.56
C GLU A 264 -24.72 3.87 1.57
N ARG A 265 -23.47 4.06 2.00
CA ARG A 265 -22.36 4.38 1.07
C ARG A 265 -22.03 3.23 0.12
N ALA A 266 -22.08 2.00 0.60
CA ALA A 266 -21.89 0.83 -0.24
C ALA A 266 -23.05 0.69 -1.24
N GLN A 267 -24.28 0.92 -0.78
CA GLN A 267 -25.46 0.94 -1.64
C GLN A 267 -25.37 2.09 -2.67
N ALA A 268 -24.95 3.28 -2.28
CA ALA A 268 -24.75 4.43 -3.18
C ALA A 268 -23.65 4.15 -4.21
N TRP A 269 -22.55 3.52 -3.80
CA TRP A 269 -21.49 3.09 -4.71
C TRP A 269 -22.01 2.02 -5.69
N ARG A 270 -22.76 1.02 -5.20
CA ARG A 270 -23.39 -0.02 -6.04
C ARG A 270 -24.43 0.59 -6.99
N ARG A 271 -25.23 1.56 -6.56
CA ARG A 271 -26.13 2.32 -7.45
C ARG A 271 -25.33 3.05 -8.52
N ARG A 272 -24.24 3.74 -8.16
CA ARG A 272 -23.43 4.52 -9.10
C ARG A 272 -22.73 3.65 -10.14
N PHE A 273 -22.09 2.55 -9.72
CA PHE A 273 -21.25 1.73 -10.61
C PHE A 273 -21.95 0.46 -11.09
N GLY A 274 -22.79 -0.14 -10.24
CA GLY A 274 -23.59 -1.32 -10.55
C GLY A 274 -24.70 -1.02 -11.54
N ALA A 275 -25.36 0.15 -11.49
CA ALA A 275 -26.45 0.43 -12.44
C ALA A 275 -25.97 0.46 -13.90
N SER A 276 -24.78 1.02 -14.17
CA SER A 276 -24.20 0.96 -15.52
C SER A 276 -23.79 -0.47 -15.91
N GLN A 277 -23.30 -1.25 -14.95
CA GLN A 277 -22.93 -2.65 -15.16
C GLN A 277 -24.17 -3.50 -15.48
N ASP A 278 -25.21 -3.42 -14.64
CA ASP A 278 -26.46 -4.16 -14.80
C ASP A 278 -27.19 -3.77 -16.09
N ARG A 279 -27.16 -2.50 -16.50
CA ARG A 279 -27.69 -2.09 -17.81
C ARG A 279 -26.93 -2.74 -18.98
N ALA A 280 -25.60 -2.79 -18.92
CA ALA A 280 -24.80 -3.45 -19.96
C ALA A 280 -25.03 -4.97 -20.00
N LEU A 281 -25.23 -5.60 -18.84
CA LEU A 281 -25.54 -7.04 -18.78
C LEU A 281 -26.98 -7.33 -19.22
N THR A 282 -27.93 -6.46 -18.91
CA THR A 282 -29.31 -6.52 -19.41
C THR A 282 -29.34 -6.42 -20.93
N LEU A 283 -28.57 -5.49 -21.50
CA LEU A 283 -28.37 -5.38 -22.95
C LEU A 283 -27.84 -6.69 -23.53
N ALA A 284 -26.79 -7.26 -22.93
CA ALA A 284 -26.20 -8.52 -23.38
C ALA A 284 -27.20 -9.69 -23.32
N ALA A 285 -28.02 -9.73 -22.28
CA ALA A 285 -29.04 -10.74 -22.09
C ALA A 285 -30.16 -10.61 -23.14
N GLN A 286 -30.64 -9.40 -23.40
CA GLN A 286 -31.64 -9.13 -24.45
C GLN A 286 -31.12 -9.47 -25.85
N LEU A 287 -29.88 -9.11 -26.16
CA LEU A 287 -29.27 -9.44 -27.46
C LEU A 287 -29.09 -10.95 -27.66
N SER A 288 -28.90 -11.72 -26.59
CA SER A 288 -28.62 -13.16 -26.66
C SER A 288 -29.80 -14.06 -26.27
N GLY A 289 -30.92 -13.49 -25.80
CA GLY A 289 -32.11 -14.23 -25.39
C GLY A 289 -31.91 -15.09 -24.14
N ILE A 290 -31.01 -14.69 -23.23
CA ILE A 290 -30.81 -15.38 -21.94
C ILE A 290 -31.48 -14.63 -20.80
N GLN A 291 -31.78 -15.34 -19.72
CA GLN A 291 -32.31 -14.73 -18.50
C GLN A 291 -31.19 -14.44 -17.51
N ILE A 292 -31.16 -13.25 -16.91
CA ILE A 292 -30.18 -12.87 -15.90
C ILE A 292 -30.86 -12.31 -14.66
N SER A 293 -30.11 -12.27 -13.56
CA SER A 293 -30.56 -11.61 -12.33
C SER A 293 -30.67 -10.10 -12.56
N SER A 294 -31.88 -9.55 -12.49
CA SER A 294 -32.11 -8.12 -12.67
C SER A 294 -31.41 -7.30 -11.57
N ASN A 295 -30.70 -6.24 -11.96
CA ASN A 295 -30.04 -5.32 -11.03
C ASN A 295 -29.09 -6.03 -10.03
N PHE A 296 -28.43 -7.11 -10.45
CA PHE A 296 -27.58 -7.93 -9.58
C PHE A 296 -26.46 -7.12 -8.91
N TYR A 297 -25.73 -6.30 -9.65
CA TYR A 297 -24.62 -5.52 -9.11
C TYR A 297 -25.07 -4.32 -8.27
N VAL A 298 -26.33 -3.88 -8.43
CA VAL A 298 -26.96 -2.86 -7.57
C VAL A 298 -27.51 -3.48 -6.27
N LEU A 299 -28.19 -4.62 -6.36
CA LEU A 299 -29.05 -5.15 -5.28
C LEU A 299 -28.48 -6.35 -4.52
N ASP A 300 -27.56 -7.13 -5.10
CA ASP A 300 -27.10 -8.36 -4.43
C ASP A 300 -26.16 -8.01 -3.25
N VAL A 301 -26.58 -8.36 -2.04
CA VAL A 301 -25.82 -8.12 -0.81
C VAL A 301 -24.62 -9.06 -0.67
N ARG A 302 -24.52 -10.10 -1.51
CA ARG A 302 -23.50 -11.16 -1.46
C ARG A 302 -22.31 -10.90 -2.36
N LEU A 303 -22.26 -9.78 -3.09
CA LEU A 303 -21.09 -9.34 -3.85
C LEU A 303 -19.76 -9.37 -3.03
N PRO A 304 -19.75 -9.14 -1.69
CA PRO A 304 -18.53 -9.21 -0.89
C PRO A 304 -18.08 -10.61 -0.45
N GLN A 305 -18.89 -11.66 -0.64
CA GLN A 305 -18.80 -12.91 0.15
C GLN A 305 -17.49 -13.73 0.02
N ASN A 306 -16.56 -13.38 -0.86
CA ASN A 306 -15.45 -14.27 -1.22
C ASN A 306 -14.03 -13.76 -0.88
N ILE A 307 -13.86 -12.71 -0.07
CA ILE A 307 -12.51 -12.21 0.28
C ILE A 307 -11.92 -12.87 1.54
N CYS A 308 -12.75 -13.48 2.39
CA CYS A 308 -12.32 -14.04 3.67
C CYS A 308 -12.10 -15.56 3.58
N VAL A 309 -11.00 -15.98 2.97
CA VAL A 309 -10.59 -17.39 2.96
C VAL A 309 -9.86 -17.77 4.27
N PRO A 310 -10.00 -19.03 4.75
CA PRO A 310 -9.23 -19.53 5.88
C PRO A 310 -7.71 -19.33 5.70
N ARG A 311 -6.99 -19.16 6.80
CA ARG A 311 -5.54 -18.88 6.78
C ARG A 311 -4.74 -19.97 6.07
N GLN A 312 -5.10 -21.24 6.23
CA GLN A 312 -4.46 -22.37 5.56
C GLN A 312 -4.62 -22.28 4.03
N THR A 313 -5.84 -22.00 3.57
CA THR A 313 -6.14 -21.73 2.16
C THR A 313 -5.33 -20.55 1.64
N SER A 314 -5.26 -19.44 2.39
CA SER A 314 -4.43 -18.29 2.01
C SER A 314 -2.94 -18.62 1.92
N ALA A 315 -2.41 -19.45 2.81
CA ALA A 315 -1.01 -19.86 2.78
C ALA A 315 -0.70 -20.73 1.56
N ARG A 316 -1.57 -21.70 1.23
CA ARG A 316 -1.49 -22.51 0.01
C ARG A 316 -1.52 -21.63 -1.25
N LYS A 317 -2.48 -20.71 -1.33
CA LYS A 317 -2.59 -19.73 -2.43
C LYS A 317 -1.32 -18.90 -2.61
N ASN A 318 -0.72 -18.44 -1.51
CA ASN A 318 0.53 -17.68 -1.54
C ASN A 318 1.73 -18.55 -1.95
N ALA A 319 1.74 -19.84 -1.62
CA ALA A 319 2.79 -20.75 -2.06
C ALA A 319 2.76 -20.92 -3.58
N TRP A 320 1.59 -21.14 -4.18
CA TRP A 320 1.44 -21.24 -5.65
C TRP A 320 1.83 -19.94 -6.36
N LYS A 321 1.41 -18.80 -5.81
CA LYS A 321 1.85 -17.47 -6.29
C LYS A 321 3.37 -17.33 -6.19
N GLY A 322 3.98 -17.75 -5.09
CA GLY A 322 5.43 -17.72 -4.90
C GLY A 322 6.18 -18.58 -5.92
N GLN A 323 5.66 -19.77 -6.22
CA GLN A 323 6.21 -20.65 -7.25
C GLN A 323 6.12 -20.04 -8.64
N ALA A 324 4.97 -19.48 -9.02
CA ALA A 324 4.81 -18.77 -10.29
C ALA A 324 5.77 -17.58 -10.42
N VAL A 325 5.93 -16.78 -9.36
CA VAL A 325 6.91 -15.67 -9.33
C VAL A 325 8.33 -16.18 -9.46
N ALA A 326 8.69 -17.29 -8.82
CA ALA A 326 10.03 -17.88 -8.94
C ALA A 326 10.32 -18.34 -10.38
N GLN A 327 9.36 -19.02 -11.02
CA GLN A 327 9.46 -19.43 -12.43
C GLN A 327 9.61 -18.24 -13.37
N LEU A 328 8.89 -17.14 -13.13
CA LEU A 328 9.03 -15.92 -13.93
C LEU A 328 10.39 -15.25 -13.73
N LYS A 329 10.93 -15.24 -12.50
CA LYS A 329 12.25 -14.68 -12.21
C LYS A 329 13.39 -15.45 -12.87
N GLU A 330 13.20 -16.74 -13.09
CA GLU A 330 14.22 -17.59 -13.72
C GLU A 330 14.43 -17.22 -15.19
N ILE A 331 13.36 -16.91 -15.94
CA ILE A 331 13.46 -16.42 -17.33
C ILE A 331 13.73 -14.92 -17.39
N PHE A 332 13.11 -14.15 -16.50
CA PHE A 332 13.14 -12.69 -16.52
C PHE A 332 13.77 -12.13 -15.23
N PRO A 333 15.08 -12.34 -15.00
CA PRO A 333 15.74 -11.95 -13.75
C PRO A 333 15.77 -10.43 -13.54
N GLU A 334 15.76 -9.66 -14.62
CA GLU A 334 15.75 -8.19 -14.59
C GLU A 334 14.35 -7.60 -14.37
N ALA A 335 13.29 -8.40 -14.53
CA ALA A 335 11.95 -7.92 -14.33
C ALA A 335 11.74 -7.56 -12.85
N ILE A 336 11.27 -6.33 -12.60
CA ILE A 336 10.90 -5.89 -11.25
C ILE A 336 9.58 -6.56 -10.89
N LEU A 337 9.67 -7.84 -10.50
CA LEU A 337 8.53 -8.60 -10.06
C LEU A 337 8.19 -8.14 -8.67
N SER A 338 7.22 -7.23 -8.60
CA SER A 338 6.59 -6.93 -7.32
C SER A 338 6.14 -8.25 -6.73
N THR A 339 6.77 -8.67 -5.62
CA THR A 339 6.10 -9.62 -4.75
C THR A 339 4.82 -8.91 -4.36
N GLU A 340 3.69 -9.33 -4.94
CA GLU A 340 2.39 -8.97 -4.41
C GLU A 340 2.36 -9.51 -2.98
N SER A 341 2.86 -8.71 -2.04
CA SER A 341 2.28 -8.65 -0.72
C SER A 341 0.83 -8.31 -1.00
N SER A 342 -0.03 -9.33 -0.94
CA SER A 342 -1.47 -9.20 -1.14
C SER A 342 -1.91 -7.87 -0.53
N HIS A 343 -2.67 -7.07 -1.27
CA HIS A 343 -3.20 -5.79 -0.79
C HIS A 343 -3.42 -5.79 0.72
N ARG A 344 -2.75 -4.84 1.37
CA ARG A 344 -2.43 -4.69 2.80
C ARG A 344 -0.97 -5.06 3.10
N ILE A 345 -0.20 -4.03 3.48
CA ILE A 345 0.76 -4.14 4.57
C ILE A 345 -0.02 -4.72 5.76
N ARG A 346 -0.18 -6.05 5.78
CA ARG A 346 -0.45 -6.76 7.02
C ARG A 346 0.82 -6.55 7.84
N ALA A 347 0.61 -6.16 9.09
CA ALA A 347 1.56 -6.33 10.18
C ALA A 347 2.42 -7.58 9.90
N THR A 348 3.74 -7.42 9.83
CA THR A 348 4.65 -8.55 9.65
C THR A 348 4.41 -9.60 10.73
N LYS A 349 4.91 -10.83 10.53
CA LYS A 349 4.85 -11.86 11.57
C LYS A 349 5.47 -11.34 12.87
N GLU A 350 6.46 -10.46 12.79
CA GLU A 350 7.01 -9.72 13.93
C GLU A 350 6.05 -8.66 14.49
N ASP A 351 5.35 -7.88 13.66
CA ASP A 351 4.37 -6.89 14.16
C ASP A 351 3.19 -7.55 14.88
N LYS A 352 2.66 -8.67 14.38
CA LYS A 352 1.62 -9.45 15.08
C LYS A 352 2.16 -10.18 16.30
N ALA A 353 3.37 -10.72 16.24
CA ALA A 353 3.99 -11.38 17.38
C ALA A 353 4.32 -10.36 18.49
N ALA A 354 4.83 -9.18 18.16
CA ALA A 354 5.11 -8.11 19.11
C ALA A 354 3.82 -7.47 19.64
N LEU A 355 2.76 -7.33 18.83
CA LEU A 355 1.44 -6.96 19.32
C LEU A 355 0.86 -8.02 20.27
N LEU A 356 1.00 -9.31 19.95
CA LEU A 356 0.58 -10.42 20.81
C LEU A 356 1.47 -10.61 22.05
N GLN A 357 2.74 -10.19 21.99
CA GLN A 357 3.69 -10.23 23.09
C GLN A 357 3.47 -9.04 24.02
N VAL A 358 3.19 -7.85 23.49
CA VAL A 358 2.67 -6.71 24.24
C VAL A 358 1.33 -7.09 24.86
N LEU A 359 0.33 -7.52 24.09
CA LEU A 359 -0.98 -7.97 24.62
C LEU A 359 -0.86 -9.18 25.58
N GLY A 360 0.12 -10.05 25.41
CA GLY A 360 0.41 -11.18 26.29
C GLY A 360 1.13 -10.80 27.59
N VAL A 361 1.92 -9.71 27.58
CA VAL A 361 2.43 -9.04 28.78
C VAL A 361 1.31 -8.26 29.46
N LEU A 362 0.44 -7.60 28.70
CA LEU A 362 -0.71 -6.84 29.19
C LEU A 362 -1.80 -7.73 29.79
N GLY A 363 -1.96 -8.97 29.31
CA GLY A 363 -2.85 -9.97 29.92
C GLY A 363 -2.30 -10.63 31.20
N LYS A 364 -1.05 -10.33 31.59
CA LYS A 364 -0.42 -10.78 32.85
C LYS A 364 -0.36 -9.69 33.92
N ILE A 365 -0.63 -8.43 33.55
CA ILE A 365 -0.80 -7.34 34.51
C ILE A 365 -2.26 -7.44 34.97
N GLU A 366 -2.51 -8.23 36.01
CA GLU A 366 -3.76 -8.12 36.75
C GLU A 366 -3.92 -6.66 37.19
N THR A 367 -5.04 -6.05 36.84
CA THR A 367 -5.55 -4.80 37.39
C THR A 367 -5.91 -5.01 38.87
N SER A 368 -4.90 -5.34 39.68
CA SER A 368 -4.96 -5.15 41.10
C SER A 368 -4.94 -3.63 41.33
N ARG A 369 -5.98 -3.13 42.00
CA ARG A 369 -6.01 -1.76 42.54
C ARG A 369 -4.73 -1.53 43.33
N VAL A 370 -3.76 -0.86 42.74
CA VAL A 370 -2.64 -0.28 43.49
C VAL A 370 -3.13 1.08 43.94
N SER A 371 -3.59 1.10 45.19
CA SER A 371 -3.83 2.33 45.94
C SER A 371 -2.58 3.21 45.85
N GLN A 372 -2.81 4.46 45.48
CA GLN A 372 -1.83 5.53 45.61
C GLN A 372 -1.32 5.56 47.05
N THR A 373 0.00 5.41 47.21
CA THR A 373 0.87 6.13 48.16
C THR A 373 2.19 5.36 48.27
N VAL A 374 3.19 5.68 47.43
CA VAL A 374 4.58 5.38 47.77
C VAL A 374 5.46 6.52 47.26
N ASN A 375 6.18 7.11 48.21
CA ASN A 375 7.14 8.19 48.04
C ASN A 375 8.16 7.93 46.92
N VAL A 376 8.41 8.96 46.12
CA VAL A 376 9.31 8.99 44.96
C VAL A 376 10.78 9.02 45.40
N PRO A 377 11.63 8.08 44.95
CA PRO A 377 13.06 8.31 44.79
C PRO A 377 13.36 8.82 43.38
N ARG A 378 14.32 9.77 43.31
CA ARG A 378 14.82 10.47 42.12
C ARG A 378 15.31 9.53 41.01
N ALA A 379 15.03 9.95 39.77
CA ALA A 379 15.34 9.34 38.47
C ALA A 379 14.53 8.07 38.16
N THR A 380 13.37 8.26 37.54
CA THR A 380 12.54 7.17 37.02
C THR A 380 13.30 6.40 35.94
N ASP A 381 13.58 5.12 36.21
CA ASP A 381 14.24 4.20 35.27
C ASP A 381 13.45 4.09 33.94
N ASP A 382 14.16 3.97 32.80
CA ASP A 382 13.57 3.83 31.46
C ASP A 382 12.59 2.65 31.40
N LYS A 383 12.89 1.57 32.15
CA LYS A 383 11.99 0.43 32.33
C LYS A 383 10.64 0.85 32.92
N THR A 384 10.65 1.71 33.93
CA THR A 384 9.44 2.25 34.57
C THR A 384 8.64 3.10 33.58
N LEU A 385 9.30 3.95 32.79
CA LEU A 385 8.63 4.76 31.76
C LEU A 385 8.04 3.90 30.63
N ARG A 386 8.72 2.82 30.22
CA ARG A 386 8.20 1.86 29.23
C ARG A 386 7.00 1.08 29.75
N ASN A 387 7.00 0.72 31.03
CA ASN A 387 5.85 0.13 31.69
C ASN A 387 4.68 1.12 31.76
N LEU A 388 4.94 2.37 32.14
CA LEU A 388 3.94 3.43 32.18
C LEU A 388 3.33 3.69 30.80
N ARG A 389 4.14 3.73 29.74
CA ARG A 389 3.66 3.79 28.35
C ARG A 389 2.71 2.63 28.04
N SER A 390 3.09 1.41 28.42
CA SER A 390 2.28 0.21 28.16
C SER A 390 0.95 0.28 28.90
N GLN A 391 0.95 0.76 30.14
CA GLN A 391 -0.27 1.00 30.91
C GLN A 391 -1.15 2.08 30.26
N LYS A 392 -0.58 3.19 29.78
CA LYS A 392 -1.33 4.24 29.06
C LYS A 392 -2.02 3.67 27.81
N ILE A 393 -1.35 2.79 27.06
CA ILE A 393 -1.93 2.13 25.87
C ILE A 393 -3.09 1.20 26.25
N VAL A 394 -2.97 0.44 27.35
CA VAL A 394 -4.08 -0.40 27.85
C VAL A 394 -5.26 0.46 28.26
N ASN A 395 -5.02 1.47 29.08
CA ASN A 395 -6.06 2.36 29.56
C ASN A 395 -6.77 3.06 28.39
N PHE A 396 -6.02 3.44 27.34
CA PHE A 396 -6.58 3.96 26.11
C PHE A 396 -7.56 2.97 25.46
N TRP A 397 -7.14 1.73 25.18
CA TRP A 397 -8.01 0.76 24.51
C TRP A 397 -9.22 0.39 25.35
N HIS A 398 -9.05 0.25 26.66
CA HIS A 398 -10.17 -0.02 27.57
C HIS A 398 -11.14 1.15 27.66
N GLY A 399 -10.64 2.39 27.73
CA GLY A 399 -11.48 3.59 27.67
C GLY A 399 -12.25 3.72 26.36
N LEU A 400 -11.58 3.44 25.24
CA LEU A 400 -12.21 3.46 23.91
C LEU A 400 -13.30 2.39 23.78
N GLU A 401 -13.05 1.19 24.31
CA GLU A 401 -14.02 0.10 24.37
C GLU A 401 -15.25 0.50 25.21
N ASN A 402 -15.04 1.05 26.41
CA ASN A 402 -16.12 1.51 27.28
C ASN A 402 -16.97 2.61 26.62
N LEU A 403 -16.33 3.55 25.92
CA LEU A 403 -17.02 4.57 25.15
C LEU A 403 -17.82 3.96 24.00
N ALA A 404 -17.24 3.03 23.24
CA ALA A 404 -17.94 2.34 22.17
C ALA A 404 -19.20 1.62 22.67
N TYR A 405 -19.12 0.94 23.83
CA TYR A 405 -20.28 0.29 24.46
C TYR A 405 -21.38 1.28 24.88
N ALA A 406 -21.01 2.49 25.31
CA ALA A 406 -21.98 3.50 25.71
C ALA A 406 -22.78 4.08 24.52
N PHE A 407 -22.23 4.01 23.30
CA PHE A 407 -22.82 4.62 22.10
C PHE A 407 -23.41 3.63 21.09
N ILE A 408 -23.13 2.32 21.24
CA ILE A 408 -23.74 1.27 20.41
C ILE A 408 -24.91 0.65 21.18
N PRO A 409 -26.17 0.75 20.70
CA PRO A 409 -27.29 0.01 21.29
C PRO A 409 -27.09 -1.47 20.98
N ILE A 410 -26.60 -2.26 21.93
CA ILE A 410 -26.45 -3.71 21.75
C ILE A 410 -27.83 -4.35 21.91
N ALA A 411 -28.47 -4.67 20.79
CA ALA A 411 -29.45 -5.75 20.76
C ALA A 411 -28.67 -7.06 20.94
N ASP A 412 -28.90 -7.73 22.08
CA ASP A 412 -28.47 -9.09 22.41
C ASP A 412 -27.09 -9.25 23.11
N THR A 413 -27.09 -9.01 24.42
CA THR A 413 -25.93 -9.10 25.34
C THR A 413 -25.60 -10.53 25.82
N LYS A 414 -26.18 -11.60 25.24
CA LYS A 414 -26.04 -12.96 25.80
C LYS A 414 -24.87 -13.82 25.32
N THR A 415 -24.03 -13.38 24.36
CA THR A 415 -23.06 -14.32 23.72
C THR A 415 -21.59 -13.90 23.69
N TYR A 416 -21.18 -12.77 24.28
CA TYR A 416 -19.75 -12.43 24.38
C TYR A 416 -19.29 -12.29 25.83
N PRO A 417 -18.64 -13.32 26.41
CA PRO A 417 -18.04 -13.19 27.72
C PRO A 417 -16.89 -12.19 27.67
N LEU A 418 -17.10 -11.03 28.28
CA LEU A 418 -16.04 -10.12 28.71
C LEU A 418 -15.04 -10.92 29.56
N ARG A 419 -13.80 -11.08 29.08
CA ARG A 419 -12.65 -11.22 30.01
C ARG A 419 -11.25 -11.03 29.44
N LYS A 420 -11.04 -10.86 28.12
CA LYS A 420 -9.69 -10.56 27.58
C LYS A 420 -9.76 -9.62 26.38
N ILE A 421 -9.25 -8.41 26.54
CA ILE A 421 -8.84 -7.54 25.41
C ILE A 421 -7.80 -8.34 24.62
N ASN A 422 -8.24 -8.94 23.52
CA ASN A 422 -7.38 -9.68 22.62
C ASN A 422 -7.23 -8.89 21.31
N ALA A 423 -6.22 -9.25 20.50
CA ALA A 423 -5.99 -8.61 19.20
C ALA A 423 -7.22 -8.67 18.27
N HIS A 424 -8.15 -9.59 18.53
CA HIS A 424 -9.40 -9.73 17.79
C HIS A 424 -10.41 -8.63 18.16
N THR A 425 -10.50 -8.24 19.43
CA THR A 425 -11.39 -7.17 19.93
C THR A 425 -10.95 -5.80 19.40
N ILE A 426 -9.63 -5.53 19.41
CA ILE A 426 -9.04 -4.29 18.85
C ILE A 426 -9.23 -4.21 17.32
N SER A 427 -9.11 -5.34 16.61
CA SER A 427 -9.42 -5.40 15.18
C SER A 427 -10.91 -5.21 14.90
N CYS A 428 -11.79 -5.75 15.77
CA CYS A 428 -13.24 -5.65 15.65
C CYS A 428 -13.73 -4.20 15.84
N LEU A 429 -13.24 -3.51 16.87
CA LEU A 429 -13.51 -2.08 17.12
C LEU A 429 -13.03 -1.19 15.97
N SER A 430 -11.95 -1.55 15.27
CA SER A 430 -11.43 -0.77 14.15
C SER A 430 -12.18 -0.98 12.83
N ASP A 431 -12.72 -2.18 12.59
CA ASP A 431 -13.31 -2.55 11.30
C ASP A 431 -14.86 -2.44 11.27
N LYS A 432 -15.53 -2.52 12.44
CA LYS A 432 -17.02 -2.55 12.51
C LYS A 432 -17.65 -1.28 13.08
N LEU A 433 -16.97 -0.63 14.03
CA LEU A 433 -17.48 0.54 14.75
C LEU A 433 -17.88 1.71 13.84
N PRO A 434 -17.11 2.06 12.78
CA PRO A 434 -17.49 3.16 11.91
C PRO A 434 -18.74 2.89 11.05
N ALA A 435 -19.10 1.62 10.83
CA ALA A 435 -20.27 1.24 10.03
C ALA A 435 -21.56 1.21 10.87
N GLU A 436 -21.45 0.97 12.18
CA GLU A 436 -22.60 0.94 13.10
C GLU A 436 -22.97 2.35 13.61
N LEU A 437 -21.98 3.25 13.73
CA LEU A 437 -22.18 4.64 14.15
C LEU A 437 -22.68 5.57 13.04
N GLN A 438 -22.58 5.15 11.77
CA GLN A 438 -22.87 5.97 10.59
C GLN A 438 -24.36 6.33 10.36
N LYS A 439 -25.20 6.16 11.37
CA LYS A 439 -26.64 6.48 11.40
C LYS A 439 -26.96 7.71 12.25
N SER A 440 -25.94 8.39 12.78
CA SER A 440 -26.08 9.60 13.58
C SER A 440 -26.12 10.83 12.68
N ASP A 441 -27.14 11.69 12.83
CA ASP A 441 -27.23 12.99 12.15
C ASP A 441 -26.35 14.08 12.82
N CYS A 442 -25.36 13.68 13.63
CA CYS A 442 -24.45 14.59 14.32
C CYS A 442 -23.30 14.97 13.37
N TRP A 443 -23.16 16.25 13.05
CA TRP A 443 -22.16 16.72 12.08
C TRP A 443 -21.16 17.69 12.70
N ASP A 444 -21.55 18.39 13.75
CA ASP A 444 -20.76 19.43 14.37
C ASP A 444 -20.02 18.92 15.61
N TRP A 445 -18.93 19.58 15.97
CA TRP A 445 -18.09 19.17 17.09
C TRP A 445 -18.87 19.21 18.42
N GLU A 446 -19.77 20.18 18.54
CA GLU A 446 -20.67 20.42 19.65
C GLU A 446 -21.66 19.28 19.87
N ASP A 447 -21.93 18.47 18.83
CA ASP A 447 -22.80 17.30 18.92
C ASP A 447 -22.10 16.10 19.59
N LEU A 448 -20.77 16.15 19.76
CA LEU A 448 -20.04 15.07 20.42
C LEU A 448 -20.35 15.02 21.92
N PRO A 449 -20.62 13.83 22.47
CA PRO A 449 -20.75 13.65 23.91
C PRO A 449 -19.52 14.17 24.66
N ALA A 450 -19.74 14.92 25.74
CA ALA A 450 -18.66 15.53 26.52
C ALA A 450 -17.59 14.52 26.97
N SER A 451 -18.00 13.30 27.33
CA SER A 451 -17.08 12.21 27.70
C SER A 451 -16.17 11.76 26.56
N LEU A 452 -16.66 11.78 25.31
CA LEU A 452 -15.87 11.46 24.12
C LEU A 452 -14.92 12.62 23.76
N VAL A 453 -15.39 13.86 23.87
CA VAL A 453 -14.55 15.06 23.70
C VAL A 453 -13.40 15.05 24.69
N GLU A 454 -13.69 14.84 25.98
CA GLU A 454 -12.67 14.74 27.04
C GLU A 454 -11.68 13.61 26.73
N PHE A 455 -12.18 12.45 26.30
CA PHE A 455 -11.35 11.31 25.95
C PHE A 455 -10.40 11.59 24.78
N ILE A 456 -10.84 12.32 23.74
CA ILE A 456 -9.96 12.76 22.64
C ILE A 456 -8.92 13.75 23.18
N GLN A 457 -9.36 14.75 23.93
CA GLN A 457 -8.52 15.87 24.36
C GLN A 457 -7.44 15.50 25.38
N VAL A 458 -7.63 14.42 26.15
CA VAL A 458 -6.63 13.94 27.10
C VAL A 458 -5.50 13.16 26.40
N GLN A 459 -5.67 12.75 25.13
CA GLN A 459 -4.62 12.04 24.39
C GLN A 459 -3.53 12.98 23.91
N ASP A 460 -2.33 12.85 24.47
CA ASP A 460 -1.19 13.72 24.09
C ASP A 460 -0.84 13.65 22.61
N GLY A 461 -1.06 12.51 21.94
CA GLY A 461 -0.74 12.35 20.53
C GLY A 461 -1.89 12.70 19.59
N LEU A 462 -3.03 13.18 20.13
CA LEU A 462 -4.10 13.84 19.37
C LEU A 462 -4.11 15.35 19.67
N LYS A 463 -2.92 15.94 19.73
CA LYS A 463 -2.71 17.38 19.90
C LYS A 463 -1.86 17.91 18.76
N PHE A 464 -2.06 19.18 18.45
CA PHE A 464 -1.24 19.93 17.50
C PHE A 464 -0.42 20.95 18.30
N ASN A 465 0.89 20.75 18.43
CA ASN A 465 1.71 21.65 19.23
C ASN A 465 1.17 21.84 20.65
N LYS A 466 0.83 20.72 21.29
CA LYS A 466 0.21 20.62 22.63
C LYS A 466 -1.20 21.24 22.74
N ARG A 467 -1.74 21.82 21.65
CA ARG A 467 -3.12 22.29 21.56
C ARG A 467 -4.06 21.10 21.35
N LYS A 468 -5.12 21.05 22.16
CA LYS A 468 -6.21 20.07 22.05
C LYS A 468 -6.93 20.22 20.71
N ILE A 469 -7.50 19.13 20.21
CA ILE A 469 -8.52 19.17 19.15
C ILE A 469 -9.77 19.83 19.73
N MET A 470 -10.21 20.93 19.11
CA MET A 470 -11.31 21.75 19.61
C MET A 470 -12.49 21.85 18.64
N CYS A 471 -12.34 21.34 17.42
CA CYS A 471 -13.36 21.43 16.38
C CYS A 471 -13.26 20.27 15.40
N ARG A 472 -14.29 20.15 14.55
CA ARG A 472 -14.34 19.17 13.46
C ARG A 472 -13.12 19.26 12.54
N ALA A 473 -12.75 20.47 12.09
CA ALA A 473 -11.65 20.66 11.16
C ALA A 473 -10.31 20.12 11.72
N ASP A 474 -10.03 20.33 13.01
CA ASP A 474 -8.85 19.75 13.67
C ASP A 474 -8.88 18.20 13.62
N LEU A 475 -10.07 17.61 13.80
CA LEU A 475 -10.29 16.17 13.78
C LEU A 475 -10.15 15.58 12.36
N GLU A 476 -10.64 16.27 11.32
CA GLU A 476 -10.44 15.89 9.91
C GLU A 476 -8.95 15.94 9.52
N VAL A 477 -8.22 16.96 10.00
CA VAL A 477 -6.76 17.01 9.83
C VAL A 477 -6.12 15.81 10.52
N ALA A 478 -6.49 15.49 11.76
CA ALA A 478 -5.98 14.32 12.47
C ALA A 478 -6.26 13.01 11.70
N PHE A 479 -7.45 12.89 11.12
CA PHE A 479 -7.84 11.75 10.27
C PHE A 479 -6.85 11.54 9.13
N TYR A 480 -6.52 12.59 8.38
CA TYR A 480 -5.56 12.52 7.27
C TYR A 480 -4.14 12.21 7.75
N LEU A 481 -3.71 12.83 8.85
CA LEU A 481 -2.34 12.68 9.37
C LEU A 481 -2.05 11.27 9.90
N LEU A 482 -3.06 10.57 10.41
CA LEU A 482 -2.88 9.20 10.92
C LEU A 482 -2.70 8.17 9.80
N GLN A 483 -3.06 8.49 8.54
CA GLN A 483 -2.91 7.65 7.33
C GLN A 483 -3.50 6.23 7.40
N ARG A 484 -4.22 5.92 8.49
CA ARG A 484 -4.82 4.62 8.79
C ARG A 484 -6.34 4.67 8.75
N CYS A 485 -6.90 5.87 8.71
CA CYS A 485 -8.33 6.07 8.58
C CYS A 485 -8.75 5.81 7.13
N GLU A 486 -9.86 5.08 6.94
CA GLU A 486 -10.40 4.76 5.61
C GLU A 486 -11.54 5.74 5.26
N GLY A 487 -11.57 6.22 4.01
CA GLY A 487 -12.63 7.08 3.49
C GLY A 487 -12.25 8.56 3.36
N ASN A 488 -13.28 9.40 3.17
CA ASN A 488 -13.16 10.86 3.18
C ASN A 488 -13.77 11.38 4.50
N PRO A 489 -13.03 12.15 5.32
CA PRO A 489 -13.55 12.66 6.58
C PRO A 489 -14.72 13.63 6.41
N GLU A 490 -14.80 14.36 5.29
CA GLU A 490 -15.87 15.33 5.00
C GLU A 490 -17.26 14.67 4.93
N VAL A 491 -17.33 13.39 4.58
CA VAL A 491 -18.61 12.67 4.43
C VAL A 491 -19.00 11.91 5.70
N LEU A 492 -18.12 11.78 6.68
CA LEU A 492 -18.37 11.08 7.95
C LEU A 492 -19.12 12.01 8.90
N ASP A 493 -20.16 11.49 9.56
CA ASP A 493 -20.72 12.15 10.74
C ASP A 493 -19.63 12.30 11.82
N ILE A 494 -19.79 13.26 12.71
CA ILE A 494 -18.75 13.67 13.65
C ILE A 494 -18.37 12.54 14.62
N LEU A 495 -19.34 11.70 15.00
CA LEU A 495 -19.15 10.59 15.92
C LEU A 495 -18.30 9.49 15.25
N THR A 496 -18.66 9.11 14.03
CA THR A 496 -17.90 8.16 13.23
C THR A 496 -16.49 8.66 12.94
N LEU A 497 -16.34 9.95 12.61
CA LEU A 497 -15.04 10.58 12.40
C LEU A 497 -14.17 10.49 13.68
N ALA A 498 -14.73 10.81 14.84
CA ALA A 498 -14.04 10.74 16.13
C ALA A 498 -13.54 9.32 16.45
N PHE A 499 -14.40 8.31 16.29
CA PHE A 499 -14.02 6.93 16.54
C PHE A 499 -13.00 6.39 15.53
N ALA A 500 -13.09 6.79 14.26
CA ALA A 500 -12.08 6.46 13.25
C ALA A 500 -10.70 7.02 13.61
N VAL A 501 -10.65 8.29 14.03
CA VAL A 501 -9.41 8.94 14.51
C VAL A 501 -8.88 8.24 15.75
N LEU A 502 -9.72 7.94 16.75
CA LEU A 502 -9.32 7.26 17.98
C LEU A 502 -8.77 5.85 17.69
N ALA A 503 -9.44 5.06 16.85
CA ALA A 503 -8.97 3.74 16.46
C ALA A 503 -7.60 3.81 15.75
N ALA A 504 -7.45 4.73 14.79
CA ALA A 504 -6.19 4.93 14.07
C ALA A 504 -5.06 5.43 15.00
N TYR A 505 -5.38 6.30 15.96
CA TYR A 505 -4.47 6.74 17.02
C TYR A 505 -4.03 5.58 17.91
N GLY A 506 -4.97 4.76 18.37
CA GLY A 506 -4.71 3.54 19.13
C GLY A 506 -3.70 2.63 18.42
N TRP A 507 -3.88 2.41 17.12
CA TRP A 507 -2.92 1.65 16.31
C TRP A 507 -1.54 2.31 16.23
N MET A 508 -1.49 3.63 16.07
CA MET A 508 -0.24 4.38 16.03
C MET A 508 0.55 4.20 17.33
N ILE A 509 -0.10 4.35 18.49
CA ILE A 509 0.57 4.27 19.79
C ILE A 509 0.94 2.85 20.19
N THR A 510 0.21 1.84 19.69
CA THR A 510 0.45 0.42 19.99
C THR A 510 1.59 -0.16 19.15
N ARG A 511 2.02 0.53 18.08
CA ARG A 511 3.04 0.02 17.16
C ARG A 511 4.34 -0.34 17.91
N PRO A 512 4.83 -1.60 17.79
CA PRO A 512 6.11 -2.00 18.36
C PRO A 512 7.23 -1.26 17.62
N ARG A 513 8.24 -0.80 18.37
CA ARG A 513 9.41 -0.15 17.78
C ARG A 513 10.42 -1.22 17.36
N LYS A 514 11.28 -0.88 16.38
CA LYS A 514 12.22 -1.84 15.76
C LYS A 514 13.12 -2.47 16.84
N PRO A 515 13.07 -3.80 17.05
CA PRO A 515 13.83 -4.46 18.12
C PRO A 515 15.35 -4.20 18.04
N LEU A 516 15.88 -4.14 16.81
CA LEU A 516 17.31 -3.93 16.51
C LEU A 516 17.92 -2.65 17.09
N ILE A 517 17.11 -1.65 17.41
CA ILE A 517 17.59 -0.35 17.93
C ILE A 517 16.87 0.05 19.22
N ASP A 518 16.02 -0.80 19.79
CA ASP A 518 15.22 -0.46 20.98
C ASP A 518 16.10 -0.24 22.23
N ASN A 519 17.19 -1.01 22.33
CA ASN A 519 18.23 -0.88 23.36
C ASN A 519 19.07 0.40 23.24
N MET A 520 18.99 1.10 22.12
CA MET A 520 19.70 2.35 21.85
C MET A 520 18.90 3.60 22.22
N LEU A 521 17.74 3.43 22.85
CA LEU A 521 16.79 4.51 23.10
C LEU A 521 16.31 4.51 24.52
N VAL A 522 15.86 5.69 24.93
CA VAL A 522 15.23 5.91 26.24
C VAL A 522 14.00 6.79 26.08
N LEU A 523 12.99 6.52 26.91
CA LEU A 523 11.91 7.46 27.18
C LEU A 523 12.38 8.52 28.19
N ARG A 524 11.72 9.66 28.20
CA ARG A 524 11.97 10.74 29.15
C ARG A 524 10.69 11.15 29.86
N GLU A 525 10.86 11.82 30.98
CA GLU A 525 9.78 12.50 31.70
C GLU A 525 9.46 13.85 31.05
N SER A 526 8.37 14.46 31.52
CA SER A 526 8.00 15.83 31.20
C SER A 526 9.18 16.79 31.44
N PRO A 527 9.44 17.76 30.54
CA PRO A 527 8.64 18.15 29.36
C PRO A 527 8.99 17.41 28.06
N ASN A 528 9.86 16.38 28.12
CA ASN A 528 10.45 15.70 26.98
C ASN A 528 9.75 14.38 26.62
N ASP A 529 8.69 14.03 27.35
CA ASP A 529 7.83 12.87 27.12
C ASP A 529 6.95 13.04 25.88
N VAL A 530 6.57 14.28 25.57
CA VAL A 530 5.75 14.66 24.40
C VAL A 530 6.47 15.69 23.53
N ILE A 531 6.59 15.40 22.23
CA ILE A 531 7.25 16.30 21.27
C ILE A 531 6.27 16.77 20.20
N ALA A 532 6.14 18.09 20.08
CA ALA A 532 5.43 18.74 18.98
C ALA A 532 6.18 18.58 17.67
N ARG A 533 5.46 18.34 16.56
CA ARG A 533 6.07 17.96 15.28
C ARG A 533 5.60 18.81 14.11
N LYS A 534 6.42 18.84 13.05
CA LYS A 534 6.09 19.39 11.73
C LYS A 534 6.59 18.50 10.60
N CYS A 535 5.97 18.61 9.43
CA CYS A 535 6.39 17.89 8.24
C CYS A 535 7.65 18.53 7.63
N SER A 536 8.66 17.73 7.27
CA SER A 536 9.86 18.25 6.58
C SER A 536 9.60 18.75 5.14
N GLY A 537 8.49 18.33 4.52
CA GLY A 537 8.11 18.73 3.17
C GLY A 537 7.31 20.03 3.13
N CYS A 538 6.11 20.02 3.72
CA CYS A 538 5.22 21.19 3.72
C CYS A 538 5.39 22.14 4.91
N ASN A 539 6.28 21.82 5.87
CA ASN A 539 6.53 22.61 7.09
C ASN A 539 5.31 22.86 8.01
N LYS A 540 4.16 22.25 7.71
CA LYS A 540 2.95 22.37 8.53
C LYS A 540 3.04 21.48 9.77
N GLU A 541 2.34 21.91 10.82
CA GLU A 541 2.17 21.16 12.07
C GLU A 541 1.60 19.76 11.82
N GLN A 542 2.02 18.85 12.68
CA GLN A 542 1.65 17.44 12.70
C GLN A 542 1.15 17.08 14.10
N LEU A 543 0.47 15.94 14.23
CA LEU A 543 0.12 15.42 15.54
C LEU A 543 1.38 15.27 16.39
N ASP A 544 1.30 15.53 17.68
CA ASP A 544 2.43 15.39 18.61
C ASP A 544 2.85 13.92 18.74
N ASP A 545 4.10 13.67 19.14
CA ASP A 545 4.58 12.34 19.52
C ASP A 545 4.30 12.12 21.01
N PRO A 546 3.30 11.30 21.39
CA PRO A 546 2.91 11.10 22.79
C PRO A 546 3.91 10.28 23.61
N PHE A 547 4.86 9.63 22.92
CA PHE A 547 5.86 8.77 23.52
C PHE A 547 7.19 9.05 22.83
N ALA A 548 7.74 10.24 23.07
CA ALA A 548 8.97 10.67 22.44
C ALA A 548 10.16 9.84 22.94
N TYR A 549 10.91 9.28 21.99
CA TYR A 549 12.14 8.55 22.29
C TYR A 549 13.35 9.40 21.98
N TRP A 550 14.36 9.23 22.83
CA TRP A 550 15.62 9.93 22.78
C TRP A 550 16.74 8.92 22.61
N SER A 551 17.87 9.36 22.07
CA SER A 551 19.05 8.51 21.97
C SER A 551 19.58 8.20 23.36
N LYS A 552 19.85 6.92 23.64
CA LYS A 552 20.53 6.51 24.88
C LYS A 552 21.97 7.03 24.94
N SER A 553 22.63 7.18 23.79
CA SER A 553 24.02 7.67 23.67
C SER A 553 24.13 9.20 23.69
N ASP A 554 23.07 9.91 23.32
CA ASP A 554 22.97 11.37 23.33
C ASP A 554 21.58 11.75 23.83
N PRO A 555 21.40 11.83 25.16
CA PRO A 555 20.09 11.99 25.77
C PRO A 555 19.32 13.23 25.30
N ASP A 556 20.01 14.26 24.79
CA ASP A 556 19.38 15.50 24.28
C ASP A 556 19.05 15.44 22.79
N CYS A 557 19.14 14.25 22.18
CA CYS A 557 18.84 14.02 20.78
C CYS A 557 17.56 13.20 20.61
N TYR A 558 16.50 13.84 20.11
CA TYR A 558 15.24 13.18 19.75
C TYR A 558 15.45 12.22 18.57
N ALA A 559 14.93 11.01 18.69
CA ALA A 559 15.03 10.01 17.64
C ALA A 559 13.85 10.15 16.66
N LEU A 560 14.13 10.37 15.37
CA LEU A 560 13.14 10.44 14.30
C LEU A 560 12.73 9.03 13.86
N TRP A 561 11.51 8.64 14.20
CA TRP A 561 10.94 7.32 13.87
C TRP A 561 10.10 7.31 12.60
N TYR A 562 9.42 8.42 12.34
CA TYR A 562 8.42 8.51 11.29
C TYR A 562 9.07 9.04 10.01
N HIS A 563 9.42 8.11 9.13
CA HIS A 563 9.78 8.36 7.74
C HIS A 563 8.69 7.78 6.85
N PHE A 564 7.89 8.65 6.25
CA PHE A 564 6.86 8.23 5.30
C PHE A 564 7.51 8.14 3.92
N ARG A 565 7.40 6.98 3.26
CA ARG A 565 7.79 6.86 1.84
C ARG A 565 6.83 7.67 0.95
N SER A 566 5.61 7.85 1.40
CA SER A 566 4.58 8.74 0.87
C SER A 566 4.72 10.17 1.43
N ASN A 567 3.68 10.99 1.27
CA ASN A 567 3.57 12.32 1.88
C ASN A 567 3.25 12.24 3.39
N CYS A 568 3.03 13.39 4.04
CA CYS A 568 2.73 13.47 5.48
C CYS A 568 1.25 13.27 5.82
N GLY A 569 0.43 12.74 4.90
CA GLY A 569 -1.00 12.53 5.10
C GLY A 569 -1.86 13.73 4.72
N ARG A 570 -1.33 14.96 4.81
CA ARG A 570 -2.05 16.17 4.36
C ARG A 570 -2.31 16.13 2.85
N PRO A 571 -3.55 16.36 2.37
CA PRO A 571 -3.88 16.36 0.95
C PRO A 571 -3.03 17.31 0.11
N GLU A 572 -2.69 18.47 0.67
CA GLU A 572 -1.89 19.51 0.02
C GLU A 572 -0.37 19.24 0.02
N CYS A 573 0.08 18.21 0.73
CA CYS A 573 1.50 17.86 0.78
C CYS A 573 1.85 16.91 -0.38
N THR A 574 2.51 17.45 -1.39
CA THR A 574 2.96 16.68 -2.57
C THR A 574 4.35 16.08 -2.41
N THR A 575 5.10 16.49 -1.37
CA THR A 575 6.46 16.00 -1.11
C THR A 575 6.43 14.53 -0.67
N GLN A 576 7.16 13.68 -1.39
CA GLN A 576 7.40 12.29 -1.01
C GLN A 576 8.61 12.18 -0.07
N ASN A 577 8.77 11.04 0.62
CA ASN A 577 9.90 10.77 1.50
C ASN A 577 10.08 11.80 2.64
N VAL A 578 8.97 12.18 3.28
CA VAL A 578 8.96 13.19 4.35
C VAL A 578 9.28 12.58 5.71
N SER A 579 9.94 13.38 6.55
CA SER A 579 10.20 13.09 7.96
C SER A 579 9.35 14.00 8.85
N LEU A 580 8.96 13.51 10.02
CA LEU A 580 8.32 14.35 11.05
C LEU A 580 9.41 14.91 11.98
N LEU A 581 9.68 16.20 11.85
CA LEU A 581 10.72 16.89 12.62
C LEU A 581 10.11 17.51 13.89
N PRO A 582 10.89 17.74 14.96
CA PRO A 582 10.46 18.60 16.05
C PRO A 582 10.02 19.97 15.54
N LEU A 583 8.94 20.51 16.12
CA LEU A 583 8.45 21.84 15.80
C LEU A 583 9.48 22.90 16.23
N ASP A 584 9.98 22.78 17.46
CA ASP A 584 11.09 23.56 18.00
C ASP A 584 12.42 23.17 17.33
N ASN A 585 13.04 24.14 16.66
CA ASN A 585 14.30 23.94 15.96
C ASN A 585 15.51 23.78 16.90
N LEU A 586 15.36 24.10 18.18
CA LEU A 586 16.40 23.91 19.19
C LEU A 586 16.53 22.44 19.61
N VAL A 587 15.47 21.64 19.45
CA VAL A 587 15.49 20.21 19.74
C VAL A 587 16.36 19.50 18.71
N ARG A 588 17.52 19.02 19.16
CA ARG A 588 18.41 18.21 18.34
C ARG A 588 17.73 16.89 18.01
N TYR A 589 17.95 16.39 16.79
CA TYR A 589 17.39 15.11 16.37
C TYR A 589 18.35 14.27 15.53
N SER A 590 18.07 12.97 15.43
CA SER A 590 18.78 12.00 14.58
C SER A 590 17.79 10.98 14.03
N ARG A 591 18.09 10.38 12.87
CA ARG A 591 17.27 9.27 12.36
C ARG A 591 17.39 8.06 13.29
N ALA A 592 16.27 7.39 13.54
CA ALA A 592 16.22 6.12 14.27
C ALA A 592 16.73 4.96 13.40
N THR A 593 18.01 5.01 13.03
CA THR A 593 18.75 3.91 12.42
C THR A 593 19.93 3.58 13.30
N GLN A 594 20.41 2.34 13.25
CA GLN A 594 21.60 1.93 14.00
C GLN A 594 22.75 2.89 13.70
N SER A 595 23.05 3.11 12.42
CA SER A 595 24.04 4.10 11.99
C SER A 595 23.75 5.53 12.47
N GLY A 596 22.50 5.97 12.55
CA GLY A 596 22.15 7.34 12.96
C GLY A 596 22.26 7.57 14.46
N LEU A 597 22.04 6.52 15.26
CA LEU A 597 22.14 6.53 16.72
C LEU A 597 23.56 6.18 17.21
N GLU A 598 24.32 5.40 16.42
CA GLU A 598 25.74 5.08 16.63
C GLU A 598 26.67 6.19 16.14
N ALA A 599 26.43 6.76 14.94
CA ALA A 599 27.33 7.73 14.33
C ALA A 599 27.49 9.02 15.17
N LYS A 600 26.52 9.36 16.03
CA LYS A 600 26.67 10.51 16.94
C LYS A 600 27.57 10.26 18.15
N ARG A 601 27.99 9.01 18.40
CA ARG A 601 29.14 8.75 19.27
C ARG A 601 30.44 9.30 18.64
N LEU A 602 30.48 9.40 17.31
CA LEU A 602 31.64 9.85 16.52
C LEU A 602 31.67 11.37 16.23
N ASP A 603 30.58 12.11 16.49
CA ASP A 603 30.52 13.58 16.34
C ASP A 603 31.05 14.35 17.56
N ARG A 604 31.53 13.64 18.60
CA ARG A 604 32.10 14.27 19.81
C ARG A 604 33.55 14.72 19.67
N PHE A 605 34.14 14.59 18.47
CA PHE A 605 35.52 15.04 18.23
C PHE A 605 35.70 16.52 18.57
N GLU A 606 34.64 17.31 18.52
CA GLU A 606 34.64 18.75 18.76
C GLU A 606 35.21 19.12 20.12
N LYS A 607 34.86 18.36 21.17
CA LYS A 607 35.36 18.61 22.53
C LYS A 607 36.87 18.36 22.67
N TRP A 608 37.45 17.52 21.82
CA TRP A 608 38.82 17.03 21.97
C TRP A 608 39.78 17.62 20.94
N PHE A 609 39.31 17.76 19.71
CA PHE A 609 40.08 18.18 18.55
C PHE A 609 39.96 19.68 18.25
N LEU A 610 38.91 20.36 18.74
CA LEU A 610 38.71 21.79 18.52
C LEU A 610 39.03 22.59 19.77
N LEU A 611 39.48 23.82 19.57
CA LEU A 611 39.66 24.81 20.63
C LEU A 611 38.30 25.26 21.17
N HIS A 612 38.23 25.48 22.47
CA HIS A 612 37.14 26.21 23.09
C HIS A 612 37.28 27.71 22.83
N PRO A 613 36.20 28.51 22.87
CA PRO A 613 36.27 29.95 22.63
C PRO A 613 37.31 30.69 23.48
N GLU A 614 37.45 30.27 24.74
CA GLU A 614 38.44 30.78 25.69
C GLU A 614 39.89 30.42 25.32
N GLU A 615 40.10 29.42 24.47
CA GLU A 615 41.42 28.97 23.99
C GLU A 615 41.82 29.60 22.65
N PHE A 616 40.97 30.45 22.06
CA PHE A 616 41.25 31.03 20.74
C PHE A 616 42.46 31.96 20.76
N GLY A 617 42.76 32.60 21.88
CA GLY A 617 43.82 33.60 21.98
C GLY A 617 43.60 34.71 20.95
N VAL A 618 44.53 34.84 20.00
CA VAL A 618 44.48 35.83 18.91
C VAL A 618 43.59 35.42 17.73
N LEU A 619 43.04 34.20 17.73
CA LEU A 619 42.22 33.71 16.63
C LEU A 619 40.82 34.35 16.66
N PRO A 620 40.28 34.78 15.50
CA PRO A 620 38.98 35.43 15.46
C PRO A 620 37.84 34.43 15.71
N GLY A 621 36.84 34.86 16.50
CA GLY A 621 35.62 34.08 16.81
C GLY A 621 34.55 34.08 15.70
N LEU A 622 34.62 35.06 14.79
CA LEU A 622 33.80 35.16 13.58
C LEU A 622 34.73 35.37 12.39
N LEU A 623 34.46 34.68 11.29
CA LEU A 623 35.33 34.72 10.11
C LEU A 623 34.52 34.88 8.84
N LYS A 624 35.02 35.72 7.94
CA LYS A 624 34.48 35.88 6.59
C LYS A 624 34.99 34.72 5.73
N VAL A 625 34.09 33.85 5.31
CA VAL A 625 34.38 32.70 4.45
C VAL A 625 33.82 32.91 3.06
N LYS A 626 34.49 32.36 2.04
CA LYS A 626 34.10 32.40 0.63
C LYS A 626 33.62 31.03 0.17
N CYS A 627 32.56 31.01 -0.64
CA CYS A 627 32.09 29.79 -1.30
C CYS A 627 33.17 29.24 -2.25
N GLN A 628 33.30 27.91 -2.32
CA GLN A 628 34.25 27.21 -3.22
C GLN A 628 33.56 26.58 -4.45
N GLY A 629 32.33 26.97 -4.78
CA GLY A 629 31.68 26.51 -6.01
C GLY A 629 32.25 27.22 -7.25
N GLU A 630 32.40 26.50 -8.37
CA GLU A 630 33.12 26.90 -9.61
C GLU A 630 32.72 28.25 -10.24
N ALA A 631 31.66 28.92 -9.76
CA ALA A 631 31.26 30.25 -10.23
C ALA A 631 30.68 31.16 -9.13
N CYS A 632 30.97 30.87 -7.85
CA CYS A 632 30.37 31.60 -6.73
C CYS A 632 31.41 32.36 -5.89
N GLN A 633 31.34 33.68 -5.91
CA GLN A 633 32.14 34.58 -5.05
C GLN A 633 31.39 35.07 -3.80
N GLU A 634 30.31 34.39 -3.41
CA GLU A 634 29.59 34.77 -2.18
C GLU A 634 30.50 34.64 -0.97
N THR A 635 30.34 35.61 -0.07
CA THR A 635 31.02 35.60 1.22
C THR A 635 30.00 35.61 2.36
N ARG A 636 30.32 34.91 3.44
CA ARG A 636 29.46 34.84 4.62
C ARG A 636 30.29 35.01 5.89
N LEU A 637 29.74 35.66 6.89
CA LEU A 637 30.31 35.66 8.23
C LEU A 637 29.81 34.41 8.97
N VAL A 638 30.73 33.59 9.47
CA VAL A 638 30.40 32.35 10.20
C VAL A 638 31.14 32.32 11.52
N LYS A 639 30.55 31.65 12.52
CA LYS A 639 31.24 31.31 13.76
C LYS A 639 32.41 30.39 13.45
N SER A 640 33.61 30.79 13.86
CA SER A 640 34.82 30.04 13.58
C SER A 640 34.89 28.79 14.45
N ARG A 641 35.51 27.75 13.88
CA ARG A 641 35.81 26.50 14.56
C ARG A 641 37.27 26.19 14.27
N TRP A 642 38.09 26.23 15.30
CA TRP A 642 39.55 26.07 15.16
C TRP A 642 39.96 24.72 15.73
N THR A 643 40.83 24.00 15.04
CA THR A 643 41.46 22.81 15.61
C THR A 643 42.53 23.19 16.62
N ALA A 644 42.77 22.31 17.59
CA ALA A 644 43.84 22.45 18.56
C ALA A 644 45.21 21.98 18.02
N HIS A 645 45.43 21.99 16.70
CA HIS A 645 46.77 21.70 16.14
C HIS A 645 47.80 22.71 16.66
N ALA A 646 49.09 22.33 16.67
CA ALA A 646 50.18 23.26 16.97
C ALA A 646 50.10 24.55 16.11
N THR A 647 49.65 24.42 14.86
CA THR A 647 49.15 25.54 14.05
C THR A 647 47.65 25.36 13.82
N PRO A 648 46.79 26.11 14.51
CA PRO A 648 45.34 25.97 14.43
C PRO A 648 44.81 26.07 12.99
N ARG A 649 43.91 25.15 12.63
CA ARG A 649 43.29 25.10 11.31
C ARG A 649 41.80 25.37 11.42
N PHE A 650 41.26 26.15 10.49
CA PHE A 650 39.83 26.42 10.40
C PHE A 650 39.10 25.18 9.89
N VAL A 651 38.06 24.75 10.60
CA VAL A 651 37.19 23.66 10.16
C VAL A 651 36.24 24.16 9.09
N VAL A 652 36.41 23.68 7.85
CA VAL A 652 35.64 24.10 6.68
C VAL A 652 34.14 23.97 6.95
N ALA A 653 33.41 25.07 6.74
CA ALA A 653 31.97 25.11 6.95
C ALA A 653 31.24 24.66 5.67
N VAL A 654 30.15 23.91 5.84
CA VAL A 654 29.30 23.47 4.72
C VAL A 654 27.97 24.19 4.79
N HIS A 655 27.72 25.10 3.85
CA HIS A 655 26.48 25.87 3.78
C HIS A 655 25.85 25.79 2.39
N LYS A 656 24.53 26.01 2.33
CA LYS A 656 23.80 26.16 1.07
C LYS A 656 24.23 27.47 0.41
N CYS A 657 24.73 27.38 -0.80
CA CYS A 657 25.04 28.51 -1.67
C CYS A 657 23.75 29.15 -2.21
N ALA A 658 23.62 30.48 -2.15
CA ALA A 658 22.40 31.13 -2.63
C ALA A 658 22.32 31.06 -4.16
N LYS A 659 23.45 31.27 -4.86
CA LYS A 659 23.54 31.13 -6.33
C LYS A 659 23.33 29.71 -6.85
N SER A 660 24.04 28.71 -6.31
CA SER A 660 23.99 27.34 -6.87
C SER A 660 22.93 26.45 -6.23
N LEU A 661 22.31 26.90 -5.13
CA LEU A 661 21.36 26.15 -4.28
C LEU A 661 21.88 24.81 -3.73
N LYS A 662 23.13 24.45 -4.03
CA LYS A 662 23.82 23.26 -3.54
C LYS A 662 24.56 23.56 -2.23
N ARG A 663 24.79 22.53 -1.43
CA ARG A 663 25.68 22.62 -0.26
C ARG A 663 27.13 22.60 -0.75
N THR A 664 27.88 23.64 -0.45
CA THR A 664 29.27 23.81 -0.88
C THR A 664 30.17 24.02 0.34
N ASN A 665 31.48 23.87 0.13
CA ASN A 665 32.50 24.20 1.13
C ASN A 665 32.73 25.71 1.17
N TRP A 666 32.90 26.24 2.38
CA TRP A 666 33.14 27.65 2.64
C TRP A 666 34.43 27.80 3.44
N VAL A 667 35.41 28.49 2.83
CA VAL A 667 36.77 28.60 3.35
C VAL A 667 37.15 30.06 3.56
N PRO A 668 37.89 30.39 4.62
CA PRO A 668 38.40 31.74 4.82
C PRO A 668 39.61 32.01 3.93
N SER A 669 39.90 33.30 3.70
CA SER A 669 41.17 33.73 3.10
C SER A 669 42.23 33.90 4.18
N GLY A 670 43.45 33.42 3.93
CA GLY A 670 44.62 33.65 4.81
C GLY A 670 44.80 32.68 5.98
N TYR A 671 44.00 31.61 6.08
CA TYR A 671 44.13 30.60 7.14
C TYR A 671 44.18 29.18 6.59
N LEU A 672 44.92 28.30 7.27
CA LEU A 672 44.93 26.87 6.96
C LEU A 672 43.57 26.25 7.30
N THR A 673 43.11 25.31 6.47
CA THR A 673 41.80 24.68 6.62
C THR A 673 41.90 23.16 6.80
N VAL A 674 40.87 22.58 7.41
CA VAL A 674 40.67 21.13 7.50
C VAL A 674 39.19 20.78 7.38
N HIS A 675 38.85 19.68 6.72
CA HIS A 675 37.46 19.24 6.63
C HIS A 675 37.03 18.50 7.89
N ALA A 676 35.78 18.72 8.32
CA ALA A 676 35.18 17.99 9.44
C ALA A 676 35.20 16.46 9.22
N GLY A 677 35.08 16.00 7.96
CA GLY A 677 35.20 14.59 7.61
C GLY A 677 36.57 14.00 7.95
N THR A 678 37.65 14.74 7.76
CA THR A 678 39.01 14.30 8.12
C THR A 678 39.15 14.12 9.64
N LEU A 679 38.58 15.04 10.42
CA LEU A 679 38.57 14.96 11.88
C LEU A 679 37.70 13.79 12.37
N SER A 680 36.55 13.56 11.73
CA SER A 680 35.67 12.42 12.01
C SER A 680 36.36 11.09 11.74
N VAL A 681 37.09 10.96 10.63
CA VAL A 681 37.88 9.75 10.33
C VAL A 681 38.98 9.53 11.37
N LEU A 682 39.69 10.58 11.78
CA LEU A 682 40.70 10.48 12.84
C LEU A 682 40.08 10.04 14.17
N TRP A 683 38.95 10.64 14.56
CA TRP A 683 38.22 10.27 15.77
C TRP A 683 37.77 8.82 15.74
N LYS A 684 37.19 8.39 14.61
CA LYS A 684 36.76 7.01 14.39
C LYS A 684 37.92 6.02 14.55
N ARG A 685 39.11 6.34 14.02
CA ARG A 685 40.30 5.49 14.18
C ARG A 685 40.72 5.31 15.64
N PHE A 686 40.54 6.32 16.50
CA PHE A 686 40.78 6.15 17.93
C PHE A 686 39.74 5.24 18.58
N HIS A 687 38.45 5.41 18.25
CA HIS A 687 37.38 4.55 18.79
C HIS A 687 37.44 3.09 18.31
N GLU A 688 37.91 2.84 17.09
CA GLU A 688 38.05 1.48 16.55
C GLU A 688 39.27 0.74 17.14
N HIS A 689 40.13 1.42 17.88
CA HIS A 689 41.26 0.76 18.54
C HIS A 689 40.75 -0.10 19.70
N PRO A 690 40.99 -1.42 19.70
CA PRO A 690 40.45 -2.32 20.73
C PRO A 690 40.87 -1.88 22.14
N GLY A 691 39.90 -1.85 23.06
CA GLY A 691 40.13 -1.54 24.47
C GLY A 691 40.49 -0.08 24.77
N PHE A 692 40.31 0.85 23.82
CA PHE A 692 40.66 2.26 24.01
C PHE A 692 39.46 3.19 23.81
N GLU A 693 39.17 4.01 24.82
CA GLU A 693 38.12 5.03 24.79
C GLU A 693 38.76 6.41 24.99
N ILE A 694 39.00 7.14 23.90
CA ILE A 694 39.72 8.44 23.92
C ILE A 694 39.13 9.45 24.93
N THR A 695 37.83 9.35 25.25
CA THR A 695 37.17 10.27 26.19
C THR A 695 37.60 10.07 27.65
N GLU A 696 38.28 8.97 27.98
CA GLU A 696 38.83 8.65 29.30
C GLU A 696 40.27 9.17 29.51
N TYR A 697 40.88 9.76 28.47
CA TYR A 697 42.27 10.21 28.46
C TYR A 697 42.39 11.74 28.39
N PRO A 698 43.54 12.33 28.74
CA PRO A 698 43.65 13.78 28.85
C PRO A 698 43.68 14.46 27.49
N ARG A 699 43.20 15.71 27.41
CA ARG A 699 43.12 16.48 26.17
C ARG A 699 44.53 16.91 25.71
N ARG A 700 45.14 16.13 24.82
CA ARG A 700 46.52 16.32 24.33
C ARG A 700 46.59 16.46 22.81
N PRO A 701 46.33 17.66 22.28
CA PRO A 701 46.33 17.91 20.83
C PRO A 701 47.67 17.64 20.14
N ASP A 702 48.76 17.85 20.87
CA ASP A 702 50.13 17.54 20.44
C ASP A 702 50.32 16.04 20.16
N ILE A 703 49.54 15.17 20.80
CA ILE A 703 49.54 13.72 20.55
C ILE A 703 48.49 13.35 19.48
N TYR A 704 47.28 13.92 19.56
CA TYR A 704 46.18 13.61 18.62
C TYR A 704 46.57 13.84 17.16
N PHE A 705 47.26 14.96 16.91
CA PHE A 705 47.62 15.40 15.57
C PHE A 705 49.06 15.07 15.19
N ASN A 706 49.77 14.28 15.99
CA ASN A 706 51.13 13.89 15.66
C ASN A 706 51.17 12.89 14.49
N THR A 707 51.40 13.40 13.29
CA THR A 707 51.45 12.59 12.07
C THR A 707 52.66 11.68 11.97
N SER A 708 53.70 11.86 12.78
CA SER A 708 54.84 10.91 12.83
C SER A 708 54.49 9.62 13.59
N LEU A 709 53.40 9.62 14.36
CA LEU A 709 52.92 8.44 15.08
C LEU A 709 51.74 7.78 14.34
N SER A 710 51.76 6.45 14.28
CA SER A 710 50.59 5.64 13.95
C SER A 710 49.48 5.81 14.99
N ILE A 711 48.25 5.38 14.71
CA ILE A 711 47.15 5.46 15.68
C ILE A 711 47.50 4.69 16.96
N ALA A 712 48.05 3.48 16.85
CA ALA A 712 48.51 2.71 18.00
C ALA A 712 49.59 3.47 18.80
N GLY A 713 50.53 4.13 18.12
CA GLY A 713 51.55 4.97 18.77
C GLY A 713 50.93 6.17 19.52
N ARG A 714 49.92 6.82 18.94
CA ARG A 714 49.19 7.91 19.61
C ARG A 714 48.41 7.43 20.81
N VAL A 715 47.76 6.26 20.71
CA VAL A 715 47.05 5.60 21.81
C VAL A 715 48.01 5.31 22.96
N ALA A 716 49.16 4.69 22.69
CA ALA A 716 50.18 4.41 23.70
C ALA A 716 50.68 5.69 24.39
N ALA A 717 50.94 6.76 23.61
CA ALA A 717 51.35 8.05 24.15
C ALA A 717 50.28 8.71 25.03
N LEU A 718 49.00 8.55 24.71
CA LEU A 718 47.90 9.05 25.55
C LEU A 718 47.75 8.27 26.85
N ILE A 719 47.90 6.93 26.80
CA ILE A 719 47.90 6.07 28.00
C ILE A 719 49.06 6.49 28.92
N GLU A 720 50.25 6.69 28.37
CA GLU A 720 51.41 7.12 29.15
C GLU A 720 51.22 8.54 29.72
N ALA A 721 50.65 9.47 28.94
CA ALA A 721 50.34 10.81 29.42
C ALA A 721 49.37 10.78 30.61
N GLN A 722 48.34 9.92 30.57
CA GLN A 722 47.42 9.71 31.69
C GLN A 722 48.14 9.15 32.93
N ARG A 723 48.99 8.13 32.76
CA ARG A 723 49.79 7.54 33.84
C ARG A 723 50.69 8.57 34.53
N LEU A 724 51.31 9.47 33.76
CA LEU A 724 52.14 10.55 34.29
C LEU A 724 51.34 11.60 35.09
N LEU A 725 50.12 11.93 34.64
CA LEU A 725 49.21 12.83 35.37
C LEU A 725 48.76 12.23 36.70
N GLU A 726 48.44 10.94 36.72
CA GLU A 726 48.06 10.23 37.95
C GLU A 726 49.23 10.18 38.94
N ASN A 727 50.45 9.87 38.47
CA ASN A 727 51.65 9.86 39.30
C ASN A 727 51.99 11.25 39.87
N THR A 728 51.81 12.32 39.09
CA THR A 728 52.02 13.69 39.57
C THR A 728 50.93 14.12 40.56
N SER A 729 49.68 13.70 40.36
CA SER A 729 48.61 13.91 41.34
C SER A 729 48.87 13.20 42.67
N ILE A 730 49.39 11.97 42.63
CA ILE A 730 49.76 11.19 43.83
C ILE A 730 50.92 11.88 44.56
N LYS A 731 51.95 12.33 43.84
CA LYS A 731 53.06 13.10 44.43
C LYS A 731 52.61 14.43 45.05
N ARG A 732 51.68 15.16 44.41
CA ARG A 732 51.11 16.40 44.97
C ARG A 732 50.28 16.13 46.22
N LYS A 733 49.48 15.05 46.24
CA LYS A 733 48.74 14.64 47.45
C LYS A 733 49.69 14.29 48.58
N ARG A 734 50.75 13.51 48.33
CA ARG A 734 51.79 13.20 49.33
C ARG A 734 52.49 14.45 49.86
N LYS A 735 52.89 15.37 48.98
CA LYS A 735 53.54 16.64 49.38
C LYS A 735 52.60 17.57 50.15
N ALA A 736 51.32 17.61 49.80
CA ALA A 736 50.31 18.36 50.56
C ALA A 736 50.07 17.74 51.95
N SER A 737 50.08 16.41 52.06
CA SER A 737 50.00 15.69 53.33
C SER A 737 51.27 15.89 54.19
N GLU A 738 52.45 15.94 53.57
CA GLU A 738 53.72 16.23 54.27
C GLU A 738 53.78 17.69 54.74
N MET A 739 53.28 18.65 53.96
CA MET A 739 53.18 20.06 54.36
C MET A 739 52.16 20.27 55.49
N THR A 740 51.00 19.62 55.46
CA THR A 740 50.03 19.70 56.57
C THR A 740 50.57 19.06 57.86
N VAL A 741 51.41 18.03 57.75
CA VAL A 741 52.11 17.45 58.92
C VAL A 741 53.26 18.35 59.41
N ALA A 742 53.90 19.12 58.53
CA ALA A 742 54.94 20.08 58.88
C ALA A 742 54.40 21.40 59.43
N GLU A 743 53.19 21.82 59.06
CA GLU A 743 52.48 22.99 59.65
C GLU A 743 51.79 22.65 60.98
N ALA A 744 51.54 21.37 61.24
CA ALA A 744 50.99 20.87 62.51
C ALA A 744 52.06 20.53 63.57
N ARG A 745 53.34 20.62 63.20
CA ARG A 745 54.51 20.52 64.10
C ARG A 745 55.09 21.90 64.30
#